data_AF-A0A3E0J756-F1
#
_entry.id   AF-A0A3E0J756-F1
#
_cell.length_a   1.000
_cell.length_b   1.000
_cell.length_c   1.000
_cell.angle_alpha   90.00
_cell.angle_beta   90.00
_cell.angle_gamma   90.00
#
_symmetry.space_group_name_H-M   'P 1'
#
loop_
_entity.id
_entity.type
_entity.pdbx_description
1 polymer ?
#
loop_
_entity_poly.entity_id
_entity_poly.type
_entity_poly.pdbx_seq_one_letter_code
_entity_poly.pdbx_strand_id
1 'polypeptide(L)'
;MNVKRLLVFIALLGIAVATTIFTVNAVQANTLEEQYERANEAFQAEEFEKSVELYLEVLEMDASHQEARRKLAQSYIHLDRMEEAVQTLNEGIYAAPEAGALYTLLSDVYSKEGDIEKAYRTLKKGLRYSKDPSIQETYDHFLSKMSIDKERSYVQEGYEREYRLVWSDGDGNLYPLEAKWTVEDASIGEVTPVEEEPAVTFKGIETGQTEVVVTWEDFTQTMNVNVEEQVLEEVTFSPEEWDAFSIGESLTIEATGEDAAGEEMTFEPDWAVTEGKVQLMSDGPSATLTAKESGLDVLTVSYQDFTKEFPVMVEGESESESFVQTNVEGRGRIAVTPDQESYETGDAVQLQAIAEPGWTFVRWAGDIEGTQSAIEHTIDEHLKVTAIFESNSHELNLTIEGEGEVFRDSLPNTYSHGETISLRVRPAPGWTFAGWEGDLTSSTPKARLTFDEDKQVRAVFVEEEQDEDEDEEVQEEEEQEEVKETTKYRLNVGKSGKGTIKQSRSGSSFEDGTLVTLTATPSNGYVFAGWHGDVTHSSRTVTVKMNSHYSVNAVFEEAAQEPEPEPEPQPEPEPEMYTLSTSTNGQGYVKVSKQTVQAGESISIQAVPAEGWTFVRWEGDGSGSSASTSMTMNRNKQVTAVFEQEKESSSEEE
;
A
#
# COMPACT_ATOMS: atom_id res chain seq x y z
N MET A 1 102.83 42.88 -13.94
CA MET A 1 102.83 43.47 -15.30
C MET A 1 101.56 42.96 -15.99
N ASN A 2 100.76 43.83 -16.63
CA ASN A 2 99.27 43.77 -16.64
C ASN A 2 98.70 44.05 -18.08
N VAL A 3 97.41 43.98 -18.48
CA VAL A 3 96.08 43.78 -17.82
C VAL A 3 94.95 43.42 -18.85
N LYS A 4 93.72 43.10 -18.37
CA LYS A 4 92.39 43.12 -19.07
C LYS A 4 91.89 41.86 -19.84
N ARG A 5 91.20 42.04 -20.99
CA ARG A 5 90.02 41.26 -21.48
C ARG A 5 89.80 41.46 -23.02
N LEU A 6 88.76 41.02 -23.76
CA LEU A 6 87.32 40.94 -23.46
C LEU A 6 86.52 39.81 -24.19
N LEU A 7 85.82 40.11 -25.30
CA LEU A 7 84.70 39.36 -25.95
C LEU A 7 84.66 39.71 -27.48
N VAL A 8 83.88 39.13 -28.40
CA VAL A 8 82.46 38.64 -28.42
C VAL A 8 82.28 37.45 -29.42
N PHE A 9 81.23 36.64 -29.22
CA PHE A 9 80.83 35.46 -30.01
C PHE A 9 79.54 35.75 -30.85
N ILE A 10 79.01 34.92 -31.76
CA ILE A 10 79.07 33.46 -31.98
C ILE A 10 79.09 33.14 -33.51
N ALA A 11 78.78 31.90 -33.92
CA ALA A 11 78.70 31.46 -35.32
C ALA A 11 77.51 30.51 -35.58
N LEU A 12 77.11 30.39 -36.85
CA LEU A 12 75.98 29.58 -37.35
C LEU A 12 76.44 28.33 -38.13
N LEU A 13 75.46 27.47 -38.44
CA LEU A 13 75.42 26.41 -39.47
C LEU A 13 75.76 24.97 -39.01
N GLY A 14 74.80 24.05 -39.17
CA GLY A 14 74.91 22.64 -38.80
C GLY A 14 73.74 21.79 -39.37
N ILE A 15 74.01 21.15 -40.49
CA ILE A 15 73.24 20.20 -41.33
C ILE A 15 72.16 19.34 -40.63
N ALA A 16 71.09 19.04 -41.38
CA ALA A 16 69.90 18.29 -40.95
C ALA A 16 70.14 16.82 -40.55
N VAL A 17 69.30 16.35 -39.61
CA VAL A 17 69.00 14.93 -39.33
C VAL A 17 67.48 14.77 -39.42
N ALA A 18 67.01 13.69 -40.04
CA ALA A 18 65.58 13.43 -40.18
C ALA A 18 64.97 12.91 -38.87
N THR A 19 64.38 13.81 -38.07
CA THR A 19 63.53 13.43 -36.94
C THR A 19 62.12 13.13 -37.41
N THR A 20 61.75 11.84 -37.50
CA THR A 20 60.35 11.44 -37.57
C THR A 20 59.64 11.89 -36.31
N ILE A 21 58.76 12.88 -36.42
CA ILE A 21 57.94 13.33 -35.29
C ILE A 21 56.87 12.26 -35.06
N PHE A 22 57.13 11.34 -34.14
CA PHE A 22 56.05 10.62 -33.48
C PHE A 22 55.32 11.63 -32.60
N THR A 23 54.25 12.22 -33.12
CA THR A 23 53.17 12.75 -32.29
C THR A 23 52.50 11.55 -31.64
N VAL A 24 53.07 11.11 -30.51
CA VAL A 24 52.31 10.31 -29.56
C VAL A 24 51.21 11.23 -29.06
N ASN A 25 50.00 11.06 -29.59
CA ASN A 25 48.81 11.51 -28.90
C ASN A 25 48.78 10.70 -27.61
N ALA A 26 49.32 11.27 -26.54
CA ALA A 26 49.11 10.78 -25.20
C ALA A 26 47.64 11.01 -24.90
N VAL A 27 46.82 9.99 -25.18
CA VAL A 27 45.50 9.87 -24.56
C VAL A 27 45.77 9.91 -23.06
N GLN A 28 45.41 11.02 -22.43
CA GLN A 28 45.34 11.06 -20.98
C GLN A 28 44.23 10.09 -20.63
N ALA A 29 44.58 9.00 -19.94
CA ALA A 29 43.58 8.22 -19.24
C ALA A 29 43.06 9.14 -18.13
N ASN A 30 41.79 9.52 -18.23
CA ASN A 30 41.12 10.30 -17.21
C ASN A 30 41.24 9.55 -15.86
N THR A 31 41.35 10.30 -14.77
CA THR A 31 41.41 9.66 -13.43
C THR A 31 40.03 9.16 -13.00
N LEU A 32 39.97 8.19 -12.07
CA LEU A 32 38.70 7.67 -11.54
C LEU A 32 37.79 8.81 -11.04
N GLU A 33 38.37 9.73 -10.27
CA GLU A 33 37.73 10.96 -9.77
C GLU A 33 37.16 11.84 -10.90
N GLU A 34 37.96 12.05 -11.96
CA GLU A 34 37.61 12.88 -13.11
C GLU A 34 36.51 12.26 -13.97
N GLN A 35 36.42 10.93 -14.02
CA GLN A 35 35.32 10.21 -14.66
C GLN A 35 34.05 10.28 -13.81
N TYR A 36 34.18 10.09 -12.50
CA TYR A 36 33.08 10.17 -11.55
C TYR A 36 32.46 11.58 -11.49
N GLU A 37 33.28 12.64 -11.48
CA GLU A 37 32.74 14.01 -11.54
C GLU A 37 32.08 14.32 -12.88
N ARG A 38 32.61 13.84 -14.02
CA ARG A 38 31.91 13.95 -15.31
C ARG A 38 30.55 13.24 -15.32
N ALA A 39 30.43 12.11 -14.61
CA ALA A 39 29.16 11.40 -14.46
C ALA A 39 28.18 12.17 -13.54
N ASN A 40 28.69 12.79 -12.46
CA ASN A 40 27.92 13.71 -11.60
C ASN A 40 27.43 14.94 -12.38
N GLU A 41 28.27 15.55 -13.23
CA GLU A 41 27.91 16.68 -14.09
C GLU A 41 26.75 16.31 -15.04
N ALA A 42 26.83 15.13 -15.70
CA ALA A 42 25.76 14.65 -16.56
C ALA A 42 24.46 14.36 -15.78
N PHE A 43 24.55 13.75 -14.60
CA PHE A 43 23.41 13.47 -13.73
C PHE A 43 22.72 14.78 -13.25
N GLN A 44 23.50 15.79 -12.86
CA GLN A 44 22.98 17.10 -12.45
C GLN A 44 22.43 17.93 -13.61
N ALA A 45 22.80 17.60 -14.86
CA ALA A 45 22.27 18.21 -16.07
C ALA A 45 21.03 17.47 -16.62
N GLU A 46 20.50 16.46 -15.91
CA GLU A 46 19.41 15.59 -16.34
C GLU A 46 19.70 14.81 -17.64
N GLU A 47 20.98 14.68 -18.01
CA GLU A 47 21.46 13.90 -19.17
C GLU A 47 21.60 12.42 -18.80
N PHE A 48 20.51 11.77 -18.38
CA PHE A 48 20.56 10.48 -17.65
C PHE A 48 21.16 9.32 -18.45
N GLU A 49 20.93 9.17 -19.76
CA GLU A 49 21.58 8.12 -20.56
C GLU A 49 23.10 8.30 -20.62
N LYS A 50 23.57 9.56 -20.64
CA LYS A 50 24.99 9.91 -20.62
C LYS A 50 25.59 9.74 -19.22
N SER A 51 24.82 9.96 -18.15
CA SER A 51 25.29 9.61 -16.80
C SER A 51 25.38 8.09 -16.63
N VAL A 52 24.47 7.30 -17.19
CA VAL A 52 24.58 5.83 -17.28
C VAL A 52 25.90 5.42 -17.95
N GLU A 53 26.20 5.94 -19.16
CA GLU A 53 27.46 5.65 -19.87
C GLU A 53 28.69 5.97 -19.00
N LEU A 54 28.71 7.14 -18.35
CA LEU A 54 29.85 7.61 -17.57
C LEU A 54 30.01 6.89 -16.22
N TYR A 55 28.93 6.52 -15.52
CA TYR A 55 29.04 5.69 -14.32
C TYR A 55 29.46 4.25 -14.67
N LEU A 56 29.12 3.72 -15.85
CA LEU A 56 29.66 2.46 -16.34
C LEU A 56 31.17 2.56 -16.61
N GLU A 57 31.68 3.66 -17.22
CA GLU A 57 33.14 3.91 -17.33
C GLU A 57 33.81 3.93 -15.94
N VAL A 58 33.17 4.48 -14.91
CA VAL A 58 33.68 4.48 -13.53
C VAL A 58 33.71 3.07 -12.93
N LEU A 59 32.68 2.25 -13.15
CA LEU A 59 32.63 0.87 -12.64
C LEU A 59 33.53 -0.11 -13.41
N GLU A 60 33.88 0.17 -14.67
CA GLU A 60 34.98 -0.54 -15.35
C GLU A 60 36.35 -0.26 -14.71
N MET A 61 36.53 0.93 -14.13
CA MET A 61 37.77 1.33 -13.45
C MET A 61 37.81 0.90 -11.98
N ASP A 62 36.69 0.95 -11.27
CA ASP A 62 36.49 0.42 -9.92
C ASP A 62 35.07 -0.11 -9.74
N ALA A 63 34.89 -1.42 -9.94
CA ALA A 63 33.60 -2.10 -9.79
C ALA A 63 33.03 -2.08 -8.36
N SER A 64 33.84 -1.70 -7.36
CA SER A 64 33.45 -1.58 -5.95
C SER A 64 33.03 -0.17 -5.54
N HIS A 65 33.03 0.80 -6.47
CA HIS A 65 32.72 2.20 -6.20
C HIS A 65 31.23 2.42 -5.87
N GLN A 66 30.87 2.21 -4.60
CA GLN A 66 29.51 2.20 -4.05
C GLN A 66 28.64 3.38 -4.53
N GLU A 67 29.12 4.62 -4.42
CA GLU A 67 28.33 5.81 -4.79
C GLU A 67 28.10 5.94 -6.30
N ALA A 68 29.07 5.61 -7.15
CA ALA A 68 28.90 5.59 -8.60
C ALA A 68 27.86 4.54 -9.02
N ARG A 69 27.85 3.38 -8.34
CA ARG A 69 26.84 2.32 -8.54
C ARG A 69 25.45 2.75 -8.06
N ARG A 70 25.36 3.43 -6.90
CA ARG A 70 24.12 4.04 -6.39
C ARG A 70 23.58 5.07 -7.39
N LYS A 71 24.45 5.90 -7.96
CA LYS A 71 24.11 6.93 -8.95
C LYS A 71 23.74 6.36 -10.32
N LEU A 72 24.36 5.26 -10.74
CA LEU A 72 23.95 4.50 -11.92
C LEU A 72 22.51 3.99 -11.76
N ALA A 73 22.18 3.39 -10.61
CA ALA A 73 20.82 2.96 -10.31
C ALA A 73 19.83 4.15 -10.27
N GLN A 74 20.19 5.28 -9.65
CA GLN A 74 19.37 6.50 -9.72
C GLN A 74 19.16 6.99 -11.17
N SER A 75 20.17 6.87 -12.04
CA SER A 75 20.06 7.23 -13.46
C SER A 75 19.08 6.30 -14.20
N TYR A 76 19.09 5.00 -13.89
CA TYR A 76 18.12 4.05 -14.43
C TYR A 76 16.69 4.30 -13.94
N ILE A 77 16.50 4.64 -12.66
CA ILE A 77 15.18 5.01 -12.11
C ILE A 77 14.61 6.25 -12.82
N HIS A 78 15.43 7.27 -13.10
CA HIS A 78 15.02 8.44 -13.87
C HIS A 78 14.71 8.15 -15.35
N LEU A 79 15.10 6.98 -15.86
CA LEU A 79 14.85 6.51 -17.23
C LEU A 79 13.74 5.44 -17.31
N ASP A 80 13.01 5.19 -16.21
CA ASP A 80 12.00 4.12 -16.09
C ASP A 80 12.55 2.71 -16.33
N ARG A 81 13.83 2.50 -16.00
CA ARG A 81 14.60 1.26 -16.23
C ARG A 81 14.79 0.48 -14.93
N MET A 82 13.68 0.04 -14.34
CA MET A 82 13.67 -0.50 -12.97
C MET A 82 14.43 -1.82 -12.84
N GLU A 83 14.33 -2.72 -13.83
CA GLU A 83 15.09 -3.99 -13.87
C GLU A 83 16.61 -3.74 -13.75
N GLU A 84 17.15 -2.81 -14.54
CA GLU A 84 18.59 -2.48 -14.48
C GLU A 84 18.97 -1.73 -13.21
N ALA A 85 18.06 -0.96 -12.59
CA ALA A 85 18.26 -0.35 -11.28
C ALA A 85 18.39 -1.42 -10.19
N VAL A 86 17.44 -2.36 -10.11
CA VAL A 86 17.44 -3.49 -9.17
C VAL A 86 18.70 -4.34 -9.33
N GLN A 87 19.05 -4.75 -10.56
CA GLN A 87 20.28 -5.50 -10.82
C GLN A 87 21.53 -4.74 -10.36
N THR A 88 21.63 -3.45 -10.71
CA THR A 88 22.77 -2.60 -10.36
C THR A 88 22.98 -2.51 -8.84
N LEU A 89 21.89 -2.45 -8.08
CA LEU A 89 21.89 -2.40 -6.61
C LEU A 89 22.22 -3.76 -5.99
N ASN A 90 21.61 -4.85 -6.47
CA ASN A 90 21.89 -6.21 -5.98
C ASN A 90 23.35 -6.63 -6.22
N GLU A 91 23.93 -6.34 -7.38
CA GLU A 91 25.37 -6.49 -7.64
C GLU A 91 26.24 -5.68 -6.65
N GLY A 92 25.80 -4.47 -6.28
CA GLY A 92 26.52 -3.60 -5.36
C GLY A 92 26.49 -4.08 -3.92
N ILE A 93 25.32 -4.54 -3.47
CA ILE A 93 25.10 -5.20 -2.18
C ILE A 93 25.93 -6.48 -2.08
N TYR A 94 26.07 -7.23 -3.18
CA TYR A 94 26.95 -8.41 -3.24
C TYR A 94 28.44 -8.03 -3.17
N ALA A 95 28.86 -6.97 -3.87
CA ALA A 95 30.24 -6.50 -3.90
C ALA A 95 30.69 -5.82 -2.59
N ALA A 96 29.79 -5.13 -1.89
CA ALA A 96 30.04 -4.43 -0.63
C ALA A 96 28.80 -4.50 0.31
N PRO A 97 28.62 -5.61 1.06
CA PRO A 97 27.48 -5.80 1.96
C PRO A 97 27.37 -4.76 3.10
N GLU A 98 28.40 -3.96 3.35
CA GLU A 98 28.36 -2.86 4.31
C GLU A 98 27.76 -1.55 3.73
N ALA A 99 27.47 -1.48 2.42
CA ALA A 99 27.04 -0.27 1.73
C ALA A 99 25.55 0.08 2.00
N GLY A 100 25.26 0.69 3.15
CA GLY A 100 23.90 0.94 3.63
C GLY A 100 23.00 1.69 2.65
N ALA A 101 23.53 2.73 2.01
CA ALA A 101 22.83 3.53 1.00
C ALA A 101 22.43 2.77 -0.29
N LEU A 102 22.85 1.52 -0.48
CA LEU A 102 22.34 0.64 -1.55
C LEU A 102 21.08 -0.12 -1.10
N TYR A 103 21.01 -0.54 0.17
CA TYR A 103 19.83 -1.22 0.72
C TYR A 103 18.64 -0.26 0.85
N THR A 104 18.87 0.98 1.27
CA THR A 104 17.80 1.98 1.37
C THR A 104 17.23 2.31 -0.01
N LEU A 105 18.09 2.59 -1.01
CA LEU A 105 17.64 2.85 -2.38
C LEU A 105 16.97 1.63 -3.04
N LEU A 106 17.41 0.40 -2.76
CA LEU A 106 16.74 -0.80 -3.26
C LEU A 106 15.38 -1.04 -2.58
N SER A 107 15.26 -0.72 -1.29
CA SER A 107 13.96 -0.69 -0.61
C SER A 107 13.03 0.38 -1.18
N ASP A 108 13.53 1.57 -1.49
CA ASP A 108 12.75 2.64 -2.11
C ASP A 108 12.24 2.23 -3.51
N VAL A 109 13.03 1.45 -4.26
CA VAL A 109 12.63 0.86 -5.55
C VAL A 109 11.51 -0.16 -5.36
N TYR A 110 11.73 -1.20 -4.55
CA TYR A 110 10.70 -2.23 -4.33
C TYR A 110 9.40 -1.63 -3.74
N SER A 111 9.50 -0.61 -2.88
CA SER A 111 8.32 0.10 -2.35
C SER A 111 7.51 0.81 -3.44
N LYS A 112 8.17 1.32 -4.50
CA LYS A 112 7.50 1.95 -5.65
C LYS A 112 6.95 0.92 -6.65
N GLU A 113 7.53 -0.26 -6.72
CA GLU A 113 6.98 -1.41 -7.45
C GLU A 113 5.81 -2.08 -6.70
N GLY A 114 5.51 -1.65 -5.46
CA GLY A 114 4.49 -2.25 -4.60
C GLY A 114 4.92 -3.53 -3.88
N ASP A 115 6.19 -3.95 -4.03
CA ASP A 115 6.75 -5.13 -3.38
C ASP A 115 7.25 -4.80 -1.97
N ILE A 116 6.29 -4.56 -1.08
CA ILE A 116 6.53 -4.16 0.31
C ILE A 116 7.29 -5.24 1.10
N GLU A 117 7.13 -6.51 0.73
CA GLU A 117 7.86 -7.66 1.32
C GLU A 117 9.35 -7.64 0.96
N LYS A 118 9.71 -7.48 -0.32
CA LYS A 118 11.12 -7.30 -0.73
C LYS A 118 11.72 -6.01 -0.18
N ALA A 119 10.96 -4.92 -0.13
CA ALA A 119 11.41 -3.66 0.47
C ALA A 119 11.81 -3.86 1.94
N TYR A 120 10.89 -4.39 2.75
CA TYR A 120 11.12 -4.69 4.16
C TYR A 120 12.32 -5.63 4.37
N ARG A 121 12.35 -6.77 3.67
CA ARG A 121 13.45 -7.74 3.77
C ARG A 121 14.78 -7.16 3.33
N THR A 122 14.80 -6.21 2.38
CA THR A 122 16.01 -5.49 1.97
C THR A 122 16.55 -4.62 3.10
N LEU A 123 15.69 -3.90 3.82
CA LEU A 123 16.11 -3.13 5.00
C LEU A 123 16.60 -4.03 6.14
N LYS A 124 15.89 -5.15 6.42
CA LYS A 124 16.33 -6.17 7.38
C LYS A 124 17.72 -6.74 7.05
N LYS A 125 17.96 -7.03 5.77
CA LYS A 125 19.26 -7.48 5.22
C LYS A 125 20.34 -6.39 5.43
N GLY A 126 20.01 -5.13 5.16
CA GLY A 126 20.88 -3.97 5.41
C GLY A 126 21.30 -3.82 6.87
N LEU A 127 20.34 -3.88 7.80
CA LEU A 127 20.57 -3.81 9.25
C LEU A 127 21.48 -4.93 9.80
N ARG A 128 21.56 -6.06 9.09
CA ARG A 128 22.40 -7.21 9.48
C ARG A 128 23.85 -7.10 9.02
N TYR A 129 24.09 -6.54 7.82
CA TYR A 129 25.43 -6.52 7.20
C TYR A 129 26.13 -5.16 7.26
N SER A 130 25.38 -4.06 7.38
CA SER A 130 25.92 -2.70 7.47
C SER A 130 25.86 -2.14 8.90
N LYS A 131 26.51 -0.99 9.10
CA LYS A 131 26.51 -0.18 10.33
C LYS A 131 26.19 1.30 10.03
N ASP A 132 25.67 1.56 8.85
CA ASP A 132 25.18 2.86 8.42
C ASP A 132 23.88 3.19 9.18
N PRO A 133 23.82 4.29 9.97
CA PRO A 133 22.62 4.63 10.74
C PRO A 133 21.41 4.94 9.85
N SER A 134 21.62 5.35 8.59
CA SER A 134 20.52 5.68 7.68
C SER A 134 19.58 4.50 7.42
N ILE A 135 20.06 3.25 7.51
CA ILE A 135 19.19 2.07 7.34
C ILE A 135 18.19 1.95 8.51
N GLN A 136 18.60 2.29 9.73
CA GLN A 136 17.68 2.32 10.87
C GLN A 136 16.66 3.45 10.70
N GLU A 137 17.10 4.63 10.24
CA GLU A 137 16.21 5.76 9.96
C GLU A 137 15.19 5.42 8.85
N THR A 138 15.61 4.77 7.76
CA THR A 138 14.72 4.28 6.70
C THR A 138 13.81 3.14 7.18
N TYR A 139 14.30 2.22 8.01
CA TYR A 139 13.50 1.11 8.57
C TYR A 139 12.43 1.59 9.56
N ASP A 140 12.79 2.50 10.47
CA ASP A 140 11.85 3.11 11.40
C ASP A 140 10.81 3.95 10.65
N HIS A 141 11.20 4.65 9.57
CA HIS A 141 10.25 5.36 8.70
C HIS A 141 9.36 4.40 7.90
N PHE A 142 9.90 3.32 7.34
CA PHE A 142 9.13 2.29 6.64
C PHE A 142 8.07 1.67 7.56
N LEU A 143 8.44 1.34 8.82
CA LEU A 143 7.48 0.86 9.81
C LEU A 143 6.49 1.93 10.27
N SER A 144 6.84 3.23 10.24
CA SER A 144 5.90 4.32 10.56
C SER A 144 4.75 4.48 9.56
N LYS A 145 4.85 3.83 8.39
CA LYS A 145 3.81 3.76 7.34
C LYS A 145 2.90 2.53 7.45
N MET A 146 3.15 1.64 8.43
CA MET A 146 2.32 0.47 8.71
C MET A 146 1.12 0.86 9.56
N SER A 147 -0.07 0.44 9.17
CA SER A 147 -1.30 0.63 9.93
C SER A 147 -2.26 -0.54 9.78
N ILE A 148 -3.11 -0.76 10.78
CA ILE A 148 -4.32 -1.54 10.59
C ILE A 148 -5.34 -0.63 9.93
N ASP A 149 -5.66 -0.91 8.68
CA ASP A 149 -6.85 -0.38 8.03
C ASP A 149 -8.08 -1.18 8.51
N LYS A 150 -9.18 -0.46 8.72
CA LYS A 150 -10.41 -1.00 9.31
C LYS A 150 -11.57 -0.05 9.06
N GLU A 151 -12.74 -0.63 8.86
CA GLU A 151 -13.99 0.13 8.79
C GLU A 151 -14.25 0.83 10.14
N ARG A 152 -14.37 0.05 11.22
CA ARG A 152 -14.72 0.53 12.57
C ARG A 152 -14.08 -0.29 13.69
N SER A 153 -13.96 0.35 14.85
CA SER A 153 -13.48 -0.18 16.13
C SER A 153 -14.60 -0.77 16.99
N TYR A 154 -15.85 -0.47 16.63
CA TYR A 154 -17.07 -0.99 17.24
C TYR A 154 -17.72 -1.98 16.28
N VAL A 155 -18.16 -3.11 16.80
CA VAL A 155 -18.78 -4.22 16.06
C VAL A 155 -20.07 -4.61 16.77
N GLN A 156 -21.16 -4.83 16.04
CA GLN A 156 -22.42 -5.25 16.64
C GLN A 156 -22.38 -6.75 16.95
N GLU A 157 -23.00 -7.17 18.05
CA GLU A 157 -23.10 -8.59 18.42
C GLU A 157 -23.74 -9.42 17.28
N GLY A 158 -23.06 -10.49 16.84
CA GLY A 158 -23.46 -11.33 15.71
C GLY A 158 -22.97 -10.86 14.33
N TYR A 159 -22.51 -9.62 14.20
CA TYR A 159 -22.06 -9.02 12.94
C TYR A 159 -20.53 -9.07 12.76
N GLU A 160 -20.09 -8.81 11.53
CA GLU A 160 -18.69 -8.89 11.10
C GLU A 160 -18.20 -7.54 10.54
N ARG A 161 -16.92 -7.22 10.76
CA ARG A 161 -16.19 -6.09 10.15
C ARG A 161 -14.87 -6.54 9.58
N GLU A 162 -14.41 -5.91 8.51
CA GLU A 162 -13.16 -6.31 7.85
C GLU A 162 -11.97 -5.46 8.31
N TYR A 163 -10.83 -6.12 8.56
CA TYR A 163 -9.56 -5.54 8.99
C TYR A 163 -8.42 -5.99 8.08
N ARG A 164 -7.57 -5.04 7.64
CA ARG A 164 -6.40 -5.26 6.79
C ARG A 164 -5.15 -4.70 7.46
N LEU A 165 -4.00 -5.35 7.31
CA LEU A 165 -2.72 -4.72 7.63
C LEU A 165 -2.20 -4.09 6.36
N VAL A 166 -1.99 -2.78 6.37
CA VAL A 166 -1.58 -2.03 5.18
C VAL A 166 -0.28 -1.27 5.43
N TRP A 167 0.50 -1.11 4.38
CA TRP A 167 1.55 -0.10 4.28
C TRP A 167 1.07 1.01 3.35
N SER A 168 1.23 2.29 3.71
CA SER A 168 0.86 3.41 2.82
C SER A 168 2.08 4.09 2.20
N ASP A 169 2.01 4.39 0.90
CA ASP A 169 3.05 5.19 0.24
C ASP A 169 3.09 6.64 0.73
N GLY A 170 1.95 7.19 1.14
CA GLY A 170 1.75 8.58 1.55
C GLY A 170 1.10 9.47 0.47
N ASP A 171 0.91 8.96 -0.74
CA ASP A 171 0.16 9.61 -1.84
C ASP A 171 -1.31 9.17 -1.88
N GLY A 172 -1.69 8.22 -1.01
CA GLY A 172 -3.06 7.74 -0.79
C GLY A 172 -3.25 6.27 -1.13
N ASN A 173 -2.25 5.59 -1.67
CA ASN A 173 -2.34 4.16 -1.93
C ASN A 173 -2.06 3.37 -0.65
N LEU A 174 -2.78 2.27 -0.50
CA LEU A 174 -2.61 1.29 0.57
C LEU A 174 -2.20 -0.04 -0.06
N TYR A 175 -1.20 -0.69 0.53
CA TYR A 175 -0.67 -1.98 0.12
C TYR A 175 -0.96 -3.00 1.22
N PRO A 176 -2.01 -3.81 1.08
CA PRO A 176 -2.36 -4.86 2.05
C PRO A 176 -1.31 -5.97 2.15
N LEU A 177 -1.12 -6.53 3.35
CA LEU A 177 -0.03 -7.45 3.69
C LEU A 177 -0.55 -8.73 4.35
N GLU A 178 -0.05 -9.89 3.92
CA GLU A 178 -0.42 -11.21 4.45
C GLU A 178 0.05 -11.40 5.91
N ALA A 179 -0.73 -10.86 6.84
CA ALA A 179 -0.45 -10.89 8.27
C ALA A 179 -1.22 -12.00 8.99
N LYS A 180 -0.63 -12.49 10.09
CA LYS A 180 -1.30 -13.40 11.02
C LYS A 180 -1.98 -12.59 12.14
N TRP A 181 -3.25 -12.88 12.37
CA TRP A 181 -4.10 -12.21 13.36
C TRP A 181 -4.48 -13.17 14.50
N THR A 182 -4.70 -12.61 15.70
CA THR A 182 -5.21 -13.33 16.88
C THR A 182 -6.01 -12.39 17.78
N VAL A 183 -7.09 -12.88 18.39
CA VAL A 183 -7.84 -12.16 19.44
C VAL A 183 -7.33 -12.62 20.82
N GLU A 184 -7.10 -11.69 21.76
CA GLU A 184 -6.63 -12.01 23.13
C GLU A 184 -7.75 -12.53 24.05
N ASP A 185 -9.01 -12.09 23.86
CA ASP A 185 -10.19 -12.68 24.51
C ASP A 185 -11.24 -13.09 23.47
N ALA A 186 -11.46 -14.40 23.35
CA ALA A 186 -12.24 -15.04 22.29
C ALA A 186 -13.71 -15.32 22.65
N SER A 187 -14.20 -14.93 23.84
CA SER A 187 -15.65 -14.90 24.07
C SER A 187 -16.29 -13.64 23.50
N ILE A 188 -15.52 -12.53 23.44
CA ILE A 188 -15.95 -11.26 22.86
C ILE A 188 -16.00 -11.32 21.33
N GLY A 189 -15.06 -12.01 20.67
CA GLY A 189 -15.06 -12.15 19.23
C GLY A 189 -13.94 -13.02 18.65
N GLU A 190 -14.08 -13.39 17.38
CA GLU A 190 -13.13 -14.22 16.63
C GLU A 190 -12.66 -13.54 15.34
N VAL A 191 -11.53 -13.98 14.77
CA VAL A 191 -11.03 -13.51 13.46
C VAL A 191 -10.92 -14.65 12.46
N THR A 192 -11.44 -14.43 11.24
CA THR A 192 -11.44 -15.40 10.14
C THR A 192 -10.68 -14.85 8.93
N PRO A 193 -9.67 -15.55 8.38
CA PRO A 193 -9.00 -15.16 7.14
C PRO A 193 -9.93 -15.12 5.94
N VAL A 194 -9.81 -14.05 5.14
CA VAL A 194 -10.66 -13.79 3.97
C VAL A 194 -10.04 -14.47 2.73
N GLU A 195 -10.38 -15.74 2.50
CA GLU A 195 -9.79 -16.68 1.50
C GLU A 195 -9.27 -15.97 0.21
N GLU A 196 -7.97 -15.95 -0.08
CA GLU A 196 -7.36 -15.25 -1.25
C GLU A 196 -7.16 -13.71 -1.13
N GLU A 197 -7.41 -13.09 0.03
CA GLU A 197 -6.98 -11.70 0.33
C GLU A 197 -6.19 -11.58 1.65
N PRO A 198 -5.26 -10.62 1.75
CA PRO A 198 -4.55 -10.25 2.98
C PRO A 198 -5.43 -9.48 3.98
N ALA A 199 -6.58 -10.06 4.34
CA ALA A 199 -7.60 -9.48 5.21
C ALA A 199 -8.17 -10.52 6.20
N VAL A 200 -8.79 -10.05 7.28
CA VAL A 200 -9.62 -10.86 8.17
C VAL A 200 -10.97 -10.20 8.40
N THR A 201 -12.05 -10.97 8.51
CA THR A 201 -13.23 -10.49 9.25
C THR A 201 -13.01 -10.70 10.74
N PHE A 202 -13.44 -9.74 11.55
CA PHE A 202 -13.66 -9.92 12.98
C PHE A 202 -15.16 -10.01 13.24
N LYS A 203 -15.58 -10.98 14.03
CA LYS A 203 -16.98 -11.20 14.41
C LYS A 203 -17.23 -10.86 15.88
N GLY A 204 -18.26 -10.08 16.17
CA GLY A 204 -18.76 -9.89 17.54
C GLY A 204 -19.53 -11.11 18.03
N ILE A 205 -19.18 -11.63 19.22
CA ILE A 205 -19.80 -12.84 19.82
C ILE A 205 -20.50 -12.51 21.15
N GLU A 206 -19.85 -11.77 22.06
CA GLU A 206 -20.42 -11.27 23.31
C GLU A 206 -20.04 -9.79 23.48
N THR A 207 -20.92 -8.98 24.08
CA THR A 207 -20.61 -7.57 24.35
C THR A 207 -19.44 -7.36 25.32
N GLY A 208 -18.56 -6.40 25.01
CA GLY A 208 -17.37 -6.11 25.80
C GLY A 208 -16.23 -5.47 24.99
N GLN A 209 -14.99 -5.66 25.46
CA GLN A 209 -13.79 -5.12 24.81
C GLN A 209 -12.69 -6.19 24.77
N THR A 210 -12.10 -6.39 23.59
CA THR A 210 -10.99 -7.31 23.37
C THR A 210 -9.83 -6.63 22.63
N GLU A 211 -8.65 -7.26 22.63
CA GLU A 211 -7.49 -6.79 21.87
C GLU A 211 -7.24 -7.74 20.69
N VAL A 212 -7.22 -7.18 19.48
CA VAL A 212 -6.82 -7.90 18.26
C VAL A 212 -5.37 -7.57 17.98
N VAL A 213 -4.54 -8.61 17.94
CA VAL A 213 -3.09 -8.52 17.68
C VAL A 213 -2.83 -9.01 16.26
N VAL A 214 -2.05 -8.24 15.51
CA VAL A 214 -1.60 -8.57 14.15
C VAL A 214 -0.08 -8.68 14.12
N THR A 215 0.43 -9.66 13.37
CA THR A 215 1.85 -10.00 13.24
C THR A 215 2.21 -10.24 11.78
N TRP A 216 3.28 -9.59 11.31
CA TRP A 216 3.79 -9.71 9.94
C TRP A 216 5.32 -9.65 9.99
N GLU A 217 6.00 -10.69 9.52
CA GLU A 217 7.44 -10.90 9.81
C GLU A 217 7.72 -10.73 11.33
N ASP A 218 8.60 -9.80 11.73
CA ASP A 218 8.78 -9.40 13.15
C ASP A 218 8.12 -8.06 13.53
N PHE A 219 7.27 -7.49 12.66
CA PHE A 219 6.35 -6.42 13.04
C PHE A 219 5.18 -6.96 13.87
N THR A 220 4.71 -6.18 14.84
CA THR A 220 3.53 -6.50 15.65
C THR A 220 2.78 -5.23 16.02
N GLN A 221 1.46 -5.23 15.78
CA GLN A 221 0.56 -4.15 16.16
C GLN A 221 -0.64 -4.71 16.93
N THR A 222 -1.33 -3.87 17.68
CA THR A 222 -2.51 -4.24 18.46
C THR A 222 -3.53 -3.13 18.38
N MET A 223 -4.80 -3.49 18.21
CA MET A 223 -5.94 -2.58 18.33
C MET A 223 -6.91 -3.08 19.40
N ASN A 224 -7.63 -2.15 20.02
CA ASN A 224 -8.79 -2.48 20.85
C ASN A 224 -10.01 -2.53 19.94
N VAL A 225 -10.87 -3.54 20.11
CA VAL A 225 -12.18 -3.68 19.47
C VAL A 225 -13.23 -3.77 20.57
N ASN A 226 -14.34 -3.05 20.38
CA ASN A 226 -15.50 -3.09 21.27
C ASN A 226 -16.64 -3.83 20.56
N VAL A 227 -17.38 -4.65 21.30
CA VAL A 227 -18.59 -5.33 20.82
C VAL A 227 -19.76 -4.81 21.66
N GLU A 228 -20.79 -4.31 20.99
CA GLU A 228 -21.95 -3.66 21.61
C GLU A 228 -23.27 -4.27 21.07
N GLU A 229 -24.37 -4.14 21.82
CA GLU A 229 -25.69 -4.68 21.43
C GLU A 229 -26.19 -4.05 20.12
N GLN A 230 -25.89 -2.76 19.91
CA GLN A 230 -26.12 -2.01 18.68
C GLN A 230 -24.91 -1.12 18.36
N VAL A 231 -24.56 -1.03 17.08
CA VAL A 231 -23.54 -0.11 16.57
C VAL A 231 -24.16 0.73 15.46
N LEU A 232 -24.05 2.06 15.59
CA LEU A 232 -24.57 3.02 14.63
C LEU A 232 -23.93 2.76 13.26
N GLU A 233 -24.71 2.41 12.24
CA GLU A 233 -24.21 2.18 10.87
C GLU A 233 -24.47 3.40 10.00
N GLU A 234 -25.71 3.90 9.96
CA GLU A 234 -26.10 5.12 9.27
C GLU A 234 -26.66 6.16 10.26
N VAL A 235 -26.45 7.44 9.97
CA VAL A 235 -27.06 8.55 10.70
C VAL A 235 -27.62 9.60 9.74
N THR A 236 -28.89 9.92 9.94
CA THR A 236 -29.66 10.95 9.26
C THR A 236 -29.82 12.17 10.16
N PHE A 237 -29.96 13.35 9.57
CA PHE A 237 -30.02 14.62 10.28
C PHE A 237 -31.25 15.42 9.84
N SER A 238 -31.92 16.08 10.79
CA SER A 238 -33.12 16.88 10.55
C SER A 238 -32.93 18.29 11.12
N PRO A 239 -32.78 19.33 10.28
CA PRO A 239 -32.73 19.28 8.82
C PRO A 239 -31.39 18.72 8.29
N GLU A 240 -31.43 18.12 7.10
CA GLU A 240 -30.24 17.57 6.40
C GLU A 240 -29.26 18.67 5.96
N GLU A 241 -29.81 19.82 5.59
CA GLU A 241 -29.09 21.03 5.20
C GLU A 241 -29.71 22.28 5.85
N TRP A 242 -28.90 23.32 6.00
CA TRP A 242 -29.33 24.65 6.40
C TRP A 242 -28.67 25.75 5.56
N ASP A 243 -29.31 26.92 5.59
CA ASP A 243 -28.77 28.18 5.11
C ASP A 243 -27.95 28.88 6.23
N ALA A 244 -27.27 29.98 5.89
CA ALA A 244 -26.67 30.85 6.89
C ALA A 244 -27.74 31.51 7.79
N PHE A 245 -27.39 31.89 9.02
CA PHE A 245 -28.33 32.55 9.93
C PHE A 245 -27.71 33.76 10.65
N SER A 246 -28.54 34.76 10.95
CA SER A 246 -28.11 36.05 11.49
C SER A 246 -27.76 35.98 12.99
N ILE A 247 -26.88 36.89 13.45
CA ILE A 247 -26.50 37.00 14.87
C ILE A 247 -27.74 37.10 15.79
N GLY A 248 -27.86 36.14 16.71
CA GLY A 248 -28.97 36.03 17.66
C GLY A 248 -30.11 35.11 17.22
N GLU A 249 -30.13 34.64 15.97
CA GLU A 249 -31.02 33.56 15.52
C GLU A 249 -30.56 32.19 16.03
N SER A 250 -31.34 31.15 15.79
CA SER A 250 -30.98 29.78 16.20
C SER A 250 -31.52 28.71 15.28
N LEU A 251 -30.67 27.72 15.03
CA LEU A 251 -30.97 26.48 14.31
C LEU A 251 -31.05 25.33 15.33
N THR A 252 -32.01 24.41 15.15
CA THR A 252 -32.06 23.16 15.90
C THR A 252 -31.92 22.00 14.92
N ILE A 253 -31.05 21.05 15.26
CA ILE A 253 -30.73 19.85 14.49
C ILE A 253 -31.07 18.65 15.37
N GLU A 254 -31.73 17.64 14.80
CA GLU A 254 -32.01 16.35 15.42
C GLU A 254 -31.26 15.26 14.63
N ALA A 255 -30.68 14.27 15.31
CA ALA A 255 -29.98 13.14 14.70
C ALA A 255 -30.74 11.82 14.95
N THR A 256 -30.88 11.01 13.92
CA THR A 256 -31.54 9.69 13.94
C THR A 256 -30.62 8.64 13.33
N GLY A 257 -30.55 7.46 13.92
CA GLY A 257 -29.55 6.45 13.57
C GLY A 257 -30.15 5.08 13.34
N GLU A 258 -29.57 4.33 12.40
CA GLU A 258 -29.89 2.92 12.16
C GLU A 258 -28.66 2.07 12.50
N ASP A 259 -28.89 0.85 12.99
CA ASP A 259 -27.83 -0.11 13.34
C ASP A 259 -27.47 -1.06 12.17
N ALA A 260 -26.61 -2.05 12.41
CA ALA A 260 -26.19 -3.00 11.37
C ALA A 260 -27.32 -3.95 10.89
N ALA A 261 -28.48 -3.96 11.55
CA ALA A 261 -29.69 -4.64 11.08
C ALA A 261 -30.62 -3.74 10.24
N GLY A 262 -30.38 -2.42 10.21
CA GLY A 262 -31.33 -1.44 9.71
C GLY A 262 -32.50 -1.18 10.68
N GLU A 263 -32.28 -1.36 11.99
CA GLU A 263 -33.26 -0.99 13.01
C GLU A 263 -32.92 0.39 13.62
N GLU A 264 -33.92 1.26 13.80
CA GLU A 264 -33.76 2.59 14.42
C GLU A 264 -33.19 2.45 15.85
N MET A 265 -32.00 2.99 16.10
CA MET A 265 -31.36 2.98 17.42
C MET A 265 -31.35 4.39 18.06
N THR A 266 -31.64 4.45 19.36
CA THR A 266 -31.53 5.69 20.14
C THR A 266 -30.13 5.86 20.69
N PHE A 267 -29.45 6.95 20.32
CA PHE A 267 -28.11 7.28 20.79
C PHE A 267 -28.00 8.75 21.24
N GLU A 268 -26.97 9.06 22.02
CA GLU A 268 -26.63 10.42 22.45
C GLU A 268 -25.24 10.76 21.87
N PRO A 269 -25.15 11.51 20.75
CA PRO A 269 -23.88 11.94 20.20
C PRO A 269 -23.24 13.07 21.02
N ASP A 270 -21.90 13.11 21.01
CA ASP A 270 -21.13 14.27 21.44
C ASP A 270 -21.23 15.35 20.35
N TRP A 271 -21.83 16.48 20.71
CA TRP A 271 -21.92 17.67 19.86
C TRP A 271 -20.82 18.67 20.26
N ALA A 272 -20.09 19.21 19.29
CA ALA A 272 -19.04 20.20 19.52
C ALA A 272 -19.03 21.31 18.45
N VAL A 273 -18.50 22.48 18.81
CA VAL A 273 -18.25 23.60 17.88
C VAL A 273 -16.86 24.18 18.13
N THR A 274 -16.13 24.56 17.08
CA THR A 274 -14.68 24.83 17.16
C THR A 274 -14.33 26.31 17.26
N GLU A 275 -14.96 27.18 16.46
CA GLU A 275 -14.59 28.58 16.31
C GLU A 275 -15.36 29.51 17.26
N GLY A 276 -16.49 29.03 17.82
CA GLY A 276 -17.27 29.73 18.84
C GLY A 276 -18.10 30.91 18.30
N LYS A 277 -18.33 30.95 16.99
CA LYS A 277 -19.26 31.86 16.30
C LYS A 277 -20.71 31.56 16.69
N VAL A 278 -21.00 30.29 16.99
CA VAL A 278 -22.27 29.85 17.58
C VAL A 278 -22.11 29.39 19.04
N GLN A 279 -23.18 29.53 19.83
CA GLN A 279 -23.32 28.86 21.11
C GLN A 279 -24.16 27.58 20.92
N LEU A 280 -23.54 26.44 21.20
CA LEU A 280 -24.19 25.14 21.25
C LEU A 280 -24.93 24.90 22.59
N MET A 281 -26.09 24.24 22.51
CA MET A 281 -26.80 23.60 23.63
C MET A 281 -27.41 22.29 23.13
N SER A 282 -27.08 21.15 23.73
CA SER A 282 -27.61 19.83 23.36
C SER A 282 -28.57 19.24 24.41
N ASP A 283 -29.47 18.37 23.95
CA ASP A 283 -30.41 17.57 24.75
C ASP A 283 -30.59 16.21 24.05
N GLY A 284 -29.77 15.23 24.43
CA GLY A 284 -29.69 13.90 23.80
C GLY A 284 -29.37 13.98 22.29
N PRO A 285 -30.21 13.38 21.40
CA PRO A 285 -30.02 13.41 19.94
C PRO A 285 -30.35 14.77 19.30
N SER A 286 -30.56 15.84 20.07
CA SER A 286 -30.79 17.18 19.54
C SER A 286 -29.73 18.19 19.96
N ALA A 287 -29.37 19.09 19.04
CA ALA A 287 -28.53 20.25 19.30
C ALA A 287 -29.19 21.54 18.78
N THR A 288 -29.15 22.60 19.59
CA THR A 288 -29.51 23.96 19.18
C THR A 288 -28.27 24.83 19.13
N LEU A 289 -28.02 25.45 17.97
CA LEU A 289 -26.99 26.45 17.74
C LEU A 289 -27.61 27.84 17.81
N THR A 290 -27.03 28.77 18.57
CA THR A 290 -27.43 30.19 18.59
C THR A 290 -26.28 31.07 18.14
N ALA A 291 -26.43 31.80 17.03
CA ALA A 291 -25.39 32.68 16.49
C ALA A 291 -24.99 33.81 17.46
N LYS A 292 -23.68 34.11 17.53
CA LYS A 292 -23.08 35.13 18.42
C LYS A 292 -22.17 36.11 17.70
N GLU A 293 -21.39 35.65 16.74
CA GLU A 293 -20.39 36.41 16.00
C GLU A 293 -20.36 35.93 14.55
N SER A 294 -20.09 36.81 13.59
CA SER A 294 -20.04 36.46 12.16
C SER A 294 -18.80 35.63 11.80
N GLY A 295 -18.95 34.80 10.78
CA GLY A 295 -17.89 33.91 10.29
C GLY A 295 -18.38 32.50 10.00
N LEU A 296 -17.42 31.62 9.73
CA LEU A 296 -17.63 30.18 9.68
C LEU A 296 -17.33 29.57 11.07
N ASP A 297 -18.12 28.56 11.43
CA ASP A 297 -17.89 27.61 12.53
C ASP A 297 -18.00 26.19 11.95
N VAL A 298 -17.58 25.19 12.71
CA VAL A 298 -17.78 23.78 12.36
C VAL A 298 -18.56 23.10 13.48
N LEU A 299 -19.74 22.55 13.14
CA LEU A 299 -20.45 21.63 14.01
C LEU A 299 -19.88 20.22 13.80
N THR A 300 -19.10 19.74 14.76
CA THR A 300 -18.67 18.35 14.82
C THR A 300 -19.71 17.54 15.61
N VAL A 301 -20.18 16.44 15.03
CA VAL A 301 -21.06 15.45 15.66
C VAL A 301 -20.32 14.13 15.69
N SER A 302 -20.10 13.56 16.87
CA SER A 302 -19.39 12.28 17.01
C SER A 302 -20.09 11.30 17.94
N TYR A 303 -19.94 10.00 17.65
CA TYR A 303 -20.50 8.93 18.46
C TYR A 303 -19.70 7.64 18.23
N GLN A 304 -19.34 6.92 19.29
CA GLN A 304 -18.46 5.74 19.24
C GLN A 304 -17.10 6.06 18.59
N ASP A 305 -16.96 5.82 17.29
CA ASP A 305 -15.84 6.25 16.43
C ASP A 305 -16.30 6.89 15.10
N PHE A 306 -17.61 7.07 14.92
CA PHE A 306 -18.18 7.91 13.87
C PHE A 306 -17.90 9.39 14.20
N THR A 307 -17.58 10.18 13.18
CA THR A 307 -17.50 11.65 13.27
C THR A 307 -17.99 12.25 11.95
N LYS A 308 -18.87 13.24 12.03
CA LYS A 308 -19.37 14.03 10.91
C LYS A 308 -19.20 15.51 11.24
N GLU A 309 -18.71 16.28 10.27
CA GLU A 309 -18.57 17.72 10.39
C GLU A 309 -19.50 18.42 9.43
N PHE A 310 -20.14 19.49 9.92
CA PHE A 310 -21.01 20.35 9.14
C PHE A 310 -20.53 21.80 9.29
N PRO A 311 -20.16 22.50 8.20
CA PRO A 311 -19.88 23.92 8.27
C PRO A 311 -21.14 24.72 8.61
N VAL A 312 -20.98 25.74 9.45
CA VAL A 312 -22.05 26.63 9.93
C VAL A 312 -21.65 28.06 9.63
N MET A 313 -22.43 28.76 8.80
CA MET A 313 -22.18 30.16 8.46
C MET A 313 -23.07 31.09 9.28
N VAL A 314 -22.47 32.08 9.93
CA VAL A 314 -23.15 33.15 10.65
C VAL A 314 -22.98 34.48 9.93
N GLU A 315 -24.10 35.07 9.52
CA GLU A 315 -24.14 36.36 8.83
C GLU A 315 -23.90 37.53 9.79
N GLY A 316 -23.14 38.54 9.35
CA GLY A 316 -22.83 39.74 10.12
C GLY A 316 -23.77 40.92 9.84
N GLU A 317 -23.71 41.97 10.67
CA GLU A 317 -24.44 43.23 10.43
C GLU A 317 -23.85 44.08 9.26
N SER A 318 -22.84 43.59 8.53
CA SER A 318 -22.12 44.34 7.49
C SER A 318 -22.19 43.65 6.13
N GLU A 319 -22.84 44.31 5.16
CA GLU A 319 -22.99 43.91 3.74
C GLU A 319 -21.66 43.91 2.94
N SER A 320 -20.51 43.70 3.60
CA SER A 320 -19.16 43.89 3.04
C SER A 320 -18.18 42.76 3.30
N GLU A 321 -18.54 41.79 4.15
CA GLU A 321 -17.72 40.62 4.47
C GLU A 321 -18.42 39.38 3.93
N SER A 322 -17.79 38.68 3.00
CA SER A 322 -18.30 37.45 2.40
C SER A 322 -17.46 36.23 2.82
N PHE A 323 -18.07 35.06 2.82
CA PHE A 323 -17.48 33.81 3.31
C PHE A 323 -17.63 32.71 2.25
N VAL A 324 -16.62 31.84 2.14
CA VAL A 324 -16.63 30.69 1.24
C VAL A 324 -16.78 29.42 2.07
N GLN A 325 -18.01 28.90 2.16
CA GLN A 325 -18.33 27.60 2.74
C GLN A 325 -18.11 26.51 1.69
N THR A 326 -17.27 25.53 2.02
CA THR A 326 -16.98 24.37 1.17
C THR A 326 -17.61 23.09 1.76
N ASN A 327 -18.27 22.28 0.93
CA ASN A 327 -18.80 20.96 1.31
C ASN A 327 -18.32 19.88 0.33
N VAL A 328 -18.35 18.61 0.72
CA VAL A 328 -17.99 17.48 -0.14
C VAL A 328 -19.03 16.36 -0.06
N GLU A 329 -19.44 15.84 -1.21
CA GLU A 329 -20.18 14.60 -1.37
C GLU A 329 -19.28 13.54 -2.03
N GLY A 330 -19.26 12.31 -1.51
CA GLY A 330 -18.28 11.30 -1.91
C GLY A 330 -16.91 11.50 -1.24
N ARG A 331 -15.83 10.98 -1.83
CA ARG A 331 -14.48 11.08 -1.27
C ARG A 331 -13.56 12.00 -2.08
N GLY A 332 -13.01 13.01 -1.40
CA GLY A 332 -12.18 14.05 -1.99
C GLY A 332 -12.14 15.30 -1.11
N ARG A 333 -11.56 16.40 -1.63
CA ARG A 333 -11.46 17.69 -0.93
C ARG A 333 -11.54 18.88 -1.88
N ILE A 334 -11.80 20.06 -1.32
CA ILE A 334 -11.73 21.35 -1.99
C ILE A 334 -10.52 22.14 -1.45
N ALA A 335 -9.77 22.79 -2.35
CA ALA A 335 -8.81 23.83 -2.01
C ALA A 335 -9.31 25.19 -2.52
N VAL A 336 -9.18 26.23 -1.68
CA VAL A 336 -9.47 27.63 -2.01
C VAL A 336 -8.16 28.40 -2.11
N THR A 337 -8.04 29.37 -3.03
CA THR A 337 -6.84 30.21 -3.15
C THR A 337 -7.19 31.61 -3.67
N PRO A 338 -6.83 32.71 -2.97
CA PRO A 338 -6.22 32.73 -1.65
C PRO A 338 -7.15 32.18 -0.56
N ASP A 339 -6.58 31.55 0.44
CA ASP A 339 -7.27 31.06 1.65
C ASP A 339 -7.34 32.19 2.69
N GLN A 340 -8.55 32.57 3.12
CA GLN A 340 -8.82 33.74 3.96
C GLN A 340 -10.06 33.53 4.85
N GLU A 341 -10.04 34.09 6.07
CA GLU A 341 -11.19 34.06 7.01
C GLU A 341 -12.43 34.81 6.47
N SER A 342 -12.23 35.82 5.62
CA SER A 342 -13.27 36.57 4.91
C SER A 342 -12.72 37.22 3.63
N TYR A 343 -13.64 37.59 2.74
CA TYR A 343 -13.37 38.22 1.44
C TYR A 343 -14.20 39.51 1.28
N GLU A 344 -13.67 40.51 0.56
CA GLU A 344 -14.43 41.71 0.17
C GLU A 344 -15.16 41.48 -1.18
N THR A 345 -16.32 42.11 -1.36
CA THR A 345 -17.07 42.09 -2.63
C THR A 345 -16.20 42.56 -3.82
N GLY A 346 -15.88 41.64 -4.73
CA GLY A 346 -15.01 41.85 -5.89
C GLY A 346 -13.65 41.14 -5.80
N ASP A 347 -13.34 40.47 -4.70
CA ASP A 347 -12.16 39.58 -4.60
C ASP A 347 -12.32 38.36 -5.53
N ALA A 348 -11.18 37.79 -5.97
CA ALA A 348 -11.15 36.66 -6.88
C ALA A 348 -10.52 35.43 -6.20
N VAL A 349 -11.22 34.31 -6.25
CA VAL A 349 -10.78 33.03 -5.68
C VAL A 349 -10.69 31.95 -6.76
N GLN A 350 -9.73 31.04 -6.61
CA GLN A 350 -9.66 29.79 -7.34
C GLN A 350 -10.12 28.65 -6.42
N LEU A 351 -11.05 27.83 -6.91
CA LEU A 351 -11.52 26.61 -6.27
C LEU A 351 -10.97 25.42 -7.04
N GLN A 352 -10.45 24.41 -6.33
CA GLN A 352 -9.97 23.17 -6.93
C GLN A 352 -10.50 21.95 -6.17
N ALA A 353 -11.22 21.07 -6.88
CA ALA A 353 -11.64 19.77 -6.39
C ALA A 353 -10.54 18.72 -6.65
N ILE A 354 -10.27 17.89 -5.65
CA ILE A 354 -9.24 16.85 -5.66
C ILE A 354 -9.89 15.56 -5.15
N ALA A 355 -9.97 14.53 -6.01
CA ALA A 355 -10.59 13.25 -5.67
C ALA A 355 -9.64 12.33 -4.89
N GLU A 356 -10.19 11.38 -4.13
CA GLU A 356 -9.45 10.25 -3.57
C GLU A 356 -9.32 9.09 -4.58
N PRO A 357 -8.37 8.14 -4.39
CA PRO A 357 -8.25 6.96 -5.23
C PRO A 357 -9.57 6.18 -5.37
N GLY A 358 -9.87 5.74 -6.59
CA GLY A 358 -11.13 5.04 -6.94
C GLY A 358 -12.34 5.96 -7.19
N TRP A 359 -12.27 7.23 -6.82
CA TRP A 359 -13.33 8.23 -7.02
C TRP A 359 -13.02 9.21 -8.15
N THR A 360 -14.07 9.70 -8.80
CA THR A 360 -13.98 10.66 -9.91
C THR A 360 -14.75 11.93 -9.55
N PHE A 361 -14.13 13.11 -9.72
CA PHE A 361 -14.84 14.38 -9.60
C PHE A 361 -15.86 14.52 -10.74
N VAL A 362 -17.13 14.70 -10.41
CA VAL A 362 -18.22 14.81 -11.39
C VAL A 362 -18.61 16.26 -11.63
N ARG A 363 -18.92 16.99 -10.56
CA ARG A 363 -19.41 18.38 -10.66
C ARG A 363 -19.31 19.16 -9.36
N TRP A 364 -19.37 20.48 -9.50
CA TRP A 364 -19.73 21.41 -8.43
C TRP A 364 -21.26 21.53 -8.31
N ALA A 365 -21.72 21.91 -7.11
CA ALA A 365 -23.10 22.23 -6.77
C ALA A 365 -23.14 23.34 -5.70
N GLY A 366 -24.35 23.80 -5.37
CA GLY A 366 -24.55 25.03 -4.59
C GLY A 366 -24.48 26.25 -5.50
N ASP A 367 -23.85 27.32 -5.04
CA ASP A 367 -23.81 28.61 -5.75
C ASP A 367 -22.88 28.61 -6.97
N ILE A 368 -22.07 27.56 -7.14
CA ILE A 368 -21.26 27.30 -8.33
C ILE A 368 -21.61 25.94 -8.93
N GLU A 369 -22.03 25.96 -10.19
CA GLU A 369 -22.18 24.78 -11.03
C GLU A 369 -21.02 24.66 -12.04
N GLY A 370 -20.55 23.44 -12.29
CA GLY A 370 -19.59 23.16 -13.35
C GLY A 370 -18.94 21.79 -13.26
N THR A 371 -18.37 21.29 -14.35
CA THR A 371 -17.69 19.98 -14.43
C THR A 371 -16.16 20.09 -14.57
N GLN A 372 -15.61 21.29 -14.43
CA GLN A 372 -14.16 21.51 -14.39
C GLN A 372 -13.67 21.38 -12.94
N SER A 373 -12.70 20.49 -12.68
CA SER A 373 -12.11 20.30 -11.35
C SER A 373 -11.33 21.50 -10.80
N ALA A 374 -11.14 22.56 -11.60
CA ALA A 374 -10.70 23.86 -11.13
C ALA A 374 -11.52 24.98 -11.77
N ILE A 375 -11.95 25.96 -10.98
CA ILE A 375 -12.76 27.12 -11.38
C ILE A 375 -12.18 28.40 -10.75
N GLU A 376 -12.14 29.49 -11.53
CA GLU A 376 -11.95 30.85 -11.02
C GLU A 376 -13.32 31.51 -10.80
N HIS A 377 -13.52 32.18 -9.68
CA HIS A 377 -14.75 32.87 -9.31
C HIS A 377 -14.47 34.26 -8.72
N THR A 378 -15.43 35.17 -8.77
CA THR A 378 -15.36 36.50 -8.15
C THR A 378 -16.46 36.61 -7.11
N ILE A 379 -16.09 36.85 -5.86
CA ILE A 379 -16.99 36.92 -4.73
C ILE A 379 -17.88 38.16 -4.86
N ASP A 380 -19.19 38.00 -5.00
CA ASP A 380 -20.18 39.07 -4.92
C ASP A 380 -21.09 38.99 -3.67
N GLU A 381 -21.43 37.78 -3.21
CA GLU A 381 -22.09 37.52 -1.92
C GLU A 381 -21.48 36.31 -1.17
N HIS A 382 -22.12 35.83 -0.09
CA HIS A 382 -21.72 34.60 0.60
C HIS A 382 -21.83 33.39 -0.35
N LEU A 383 -20.88 32.45 -0.26
CA LEU A 383 -20.72 31.38 -1.25
C LEU A 383 -20.70 30.00 -0.58
N LYS A 384 -21.73 29.18 -0.82
CA LYS A 384 -21.84 27.78 -0.42
C LYS A 384 -21.59 26.90 -1.64
N VAL A 385 -20.44 26.23 -1.68
CA VAL A 385 -20.01 25.41 -2.82
C VAL A 385 -19.69 23.96 -2.41
N THR A 386 -20.33 23.01 -3.08
CA THR A 386 -20.17 21.58 -2.84
C THR A 386 -19.43 20.93 -4.01
N ALA A 387 -18.40 20.13 -3.73
CA ALA A 387 -17.75 19.27 -4.73
C ALA A 387 -18.31 17.84 -4.63
N ILE A 388 -18.76 17.30 -5.75
CA ILE A 388 -19.41 15.98 -5.81
C ILE A 388 -18.51 15.01 -6.56
N PHE A 389 -18.16 13.94 -5.87
CA PHE A 389 -17.36 12.82 -6.37
C PHE A 389 -18.22 11.56 -6.42
N GLU A 390 -18.14 10.79 -7.50
CA GLU A 390 -18.83 9.50 -7.63
C GLU A 390 -17.79 8.37 -7.70
N SER A 391 -18.13 7.19 -7.16
CA SER A 391 -17.32 5.98 -7.34
C SER A 391 -17.49 5.44 -8.77
N ASN A 392 -16.39 5.01 -9.39
CA ASN A 392 -16.44 4.35 -10.69
C ASN A 392 -17.14 2.99 -10.55
N SER A 393 -17.76 2.44 -11.61
CA SER A 393 -18.51 1.16 -11.54
C SER A 393 -18.45 0.34 -12.83
N HIS A 394 -18.68 -0.98 -12.70
CA HIS A 394 -18.39 -2.02 -13.70
C HIS A 394 -19.47 -3.12 -13.74
N GLU A 395 -19.68 -3.77 -14.88
CA GLU A 395 -20.67 -4.84 -15.09
C GLU A 395 -20.13 -6.26 -14.88
N LEU A 396 -21.02 -7.20 -14.53
CA LEU A 396 -20.77 -8.65 -14.53
C LEU A 396 -21.61 -9.40 -15.57
N ASN A 397 -20.91 -10.13 -16.44
CA ASN A 397 -21.48 -11.14 -17.34
C ASN A 397 -21.10 -12.55 -16.87
N LEU A 398 -22.09 -13.29 -16.34
CA LEU A 398 -21.90 -14.61 -15.72
C LEU A 398 -22.62 -15.71 -16.53
N THR A 399 -21.92 -16.82 -16.82
CA THR A 399 -22.41 -17.93 -17.65
C THR A 399 -22.14 -19.31 -17.02
N ILE A 400 -22.83 -20.35 -17.51
CA ILE A 400 -22.72 -21.74 -17.03
C ILE A 400 -22.58 -22.69 -18.23
N GLU A 401 -21.69 -23.68 -18.10
CA GLU A 401 -21.53 -24.81 -19.02
C GLU A 401 -21.59 -26.14 -18.25
N GLY A 402 -22.41 -27.09 -18.70
CA GLY A 402 -22.80 -28.28 -17.94
C GLY A 402 -24.08 -28.06 -17.10
N GLU A 403 -24.41 -28.98 -16.21
CA GLU A 403 -25.60 -28.92 -15.34
C GLU A 403 -25.21 -28.58 -13.89
N GLY A 404 -25.62 -27.39 -13.43
CA GLY A 404 -25.35 -26.90 -12.09
C GLY A 404 -25.88 -25.47 -11.89
N GLU A 405 -25.80 -24.99 -10.66
CA GLU A 405 -26.25 -23.66 -10.26
C GLU A 405 -25.06 -22.81 -9.80
N VAL A 406 -25.03 -21.53 -10.18
CA VAL A 406 -24.17 -20.51 -9.56
C VAL A 406 -25.03 -19.66 -8.64
N PHE A 407 -24.53 -19.40 -7.43
CA PHE A 407 -25.02 -18.38 -6.52
C PHE A 407 -23.94 -17.32 -6.32
N ARG A 408 -24.38 -16.14 -5.91
CA ARG A 408 -23.53 -15.05 -5.42
C ARG A 408 -24.06 -14.55 -4.08
N ASP A 409 -23.27 -13.76 -3.37
CA ASP A 409 -23.67 -13.01 -2.17
C ASP A 409 -24.43 -11.72 -2.56
N SER A 410 -23.90 -10.95 -3.51
CA SER A 410 -24.50 -9.68 -3.96
C SER A 410 -25.50 -9.87 -5.12
N LEU A 411 -26.64 -9.16 -5.10
CA LEU A 411 -27.75 -9.34 -6.07
C LEU A 411 -27.69 -8.50 -7.37
N PRO A 412 -27.10 -7.29 -7.43
CA PRO A 412 -26.94 -6.50 -8.67
C PRO A 412 -26.14 -7.19 -9.78
N ASN A 413 -26.00 -6.52 -10.93
CA ASN A 413 -25.08 -6.88 -12.02
C ASN A 413 -24.02 -5.81 -12.28
N THR A 414 -23.99 -4.78 -11.44
CA THR A 414 -23.18 -3.56 -11.54
C THR A 414 -22.60 -3.28 -10.16
N TYR A 415 -21.29 -3.05 -10.09
CA TYR A 415 -20.53 -3.04 -8.85
C TYR A 415 -19.52 -1.88 -8.85
N SER A 416 -19.16 -1.38 -7.67
CA SER A 416 -18.24 -0.24 -7.52
C SER A 416 -16.80 -0.65 -7.79
N HIS A 417 -15.95 0.29 -8.18
CA HIS A 417 -14.53 0.03 -8.42
C HIS A 417 -13.84 -0.38 -7.11
N GLY A 418 -13.27 -1.59 -7.10
CA GLY A 418 -12.72 -2.25 -5.90
C GLY A 418 -13.73 -3.06 -5.08
N GLU A 419 -15.03 -3.02 -5.40
CA GLU A 419 -16.03 -3.92 -4.80
C GLU A 419 -15.69 -5.37 -5.17
N THR A 420 -15.89 -6.30 -4.23
CA THR A 420 -15.57 -7.72 -4.42
C THR A 420 -16.75 -8.58 -4.00
N ILE A 421 -17.11 -9.58 -4.81
CA ILE A 421 -18.22 -10.51 -4.56
C ILE A 421 -17.74 -11.96 -4.49
N SER A 422 -18.49 -12.82 -3.79
CA SER A 422 -18.22 -14.26 -3.69
C SER A 422 -19.15 -15.07 -4.59
N LEU A 423 -18.58 -15.66 -5.63
CA LEU A 423 -19.27 -16.65 -6.47
C LEU A 423 -19.13 -18.04 -5.83
N ARG A 424 -20.21 -18.83 -5.83
CA ARG A 424 -20.22 -20.22 -5.34
C ARG A 424 -21.11 -21.10 -6.21
N VAL A 425 -20.73 -22.36 -6.42
CA VAL A 425 -21.51 -23.32 -7.22
C VAL A 425 -22.14 -24.44 -6.41
N ARG A 426 -23.22 -25.00 -6.98
CA ARG A 426 -23.75 -26.32 -6.64
C ARG A 426 -23.91 -27.15 -7.93
N PRO A 427 -23.09 -28.18 -8.16
CA PRO A 427 -23.32 -29.12 -9.25
C PRO A 427 -24.70 -29.80 -9.17
N ALA A 428 -25.25 -30.19 -10.32
CA ALA A 428 -26.44 -31.05 -10.34
C ALA A 428 -26.10 -32.48 -9.86
N PRO A 429 -27.07 -33.30 -9.41
CA PRO A 429 -26.81 -34.68 -9.03
C PRO A 429 -26.18 -35.50 -10.16
N GLY A 430 -25.02 -36.10 -9.90
CA GLY A 430 -24.21 -36.80 -10.90
C GLY A 430 -23.24 -35.90 -11.68
N TRP A 431 -23.02 -34.65 -11.25
CA TRP A 431 -22.04 -33.74 -11.81
C TRP A 431 -21.10 -33.21 -10.71
N THR A 432 -19.87 -32.88 -11.11
CA THR A 432 -18.84 -32.16 -10.35
C THR A 432 -18.62 -30.78 -10.96
N PHE A 433 -18.00 -29.89 -10.19
CA PHE A 433 -17.45 -28.64 -10.71
C PHE A 433 -16.04 -28.87 -11.26
N ALA A 434 -15.76 -28.34 -12.46
CA ALA A 434 -14.46 -28.43 -13.11
C ALA A 434 -13.63 -27.14 -12.98
N GLY A 435 -14.28 -25.97 -12.97
CA GLY A 435 -13.61 -24.69 -12.78
C GLY A 435 -14.40 -23.46 -13.25
N TRP A 436 -13.92 -22.30 -12.83
CA TRP A 436 -14.22 -20.99 -13.38
C TRP A 436 -13.28 -20.69 -14.55
N GLU A 437 -13.81 -20.08 -15.61
CA GLU A 437 -13.05 -19.60 -16.77
C GLU A 437 -13.45 -18.18 -17.16
N GLY A 438 -12.51 -17.41 -17.69
CA GLY A 438 -12.69 -16.02 -18.10
C GLY A 438 -11.79 -15.11 -17.28
N ASP A 439 -12.30 -13.93 -16.92
CA ASP A 439 -11.57 -12.93 -16.12
C ASP A 439 -11.41 -13.37 -14.65
N LEU A 440 -12.09 -14.46 -14.28
CA LEU A 440 -11.81 -15.29 -13.10
C LEU A 440 -11.48 -16.71 -13.56
N THR A 441 -10.31 -17.22 -13.17
CA THR A 441 -9.88 -18.59 -13.49
C THR A 441 -9.42 -19.30 -12.21
N SER A 442 -10.22 -20.26 -11.73
CA SER A 442 -9.93 -21.07 -10.53
C SER A 442 -10.65 -22.43 -10.60
N SER A 443 -10.14 -23.45 -9.93
CA SER A 443 -10.79 -24.77 -9.81
C SER A 443 -11.66 -24.94 -8.55
N THR A 444 -11.74 -23.93 -7.68
CA THR A 444 -12.47 -24.02 -6.41
C THR A 444 -13.98 -23.76 -6.55
N PRO A 445 -14.87 -24.58 -5.95
CA PRO A 445 -16.32 -24.36 -5.98
C PRO A 445 -16.84 -23.05 -5.36
N LYS A 446 -15.96 -22.30 -4.67
CA LYS A 446 -16.13 -20.88 -4.33
C LYS A 446 -14.95 -20.10 -4.91
N ALA A 447 -15.16 -18.86 -5.33
CA ALA A 447 -14.08 -17.93 -5.69
C ALA A 447 -14.58 -16.49 -5.54
N ARG A 448 -13.69 -15.53 -5.25
CA ARG A 448 -14.05 -14.10 -5.24
C ARG A 448 -13.76 -13.43 -6.58
N LEU A 449 -14.44 -12.32 -6.82
CA LEU A 449 -14.33 -11.50 -8.02
C LEU A 449 -14.36 -10.02 -7.66
N THR A 450 -13.22 -9.35 -7.84
CA THR A 450 -13.07 -7.90 -7.66
C THR A 450 -13.35 -7.15 -8.96
N PHE A 451 -13.99 -5.99 -8.86
CA PHE A 451 -14.36 -5.14 -10.00
C PHE A 451 -13.41 -3.95 -10.14
N ASP A 452 -12.28 -4.14 -10.82
CA ASP A 452 -11.42 -3.06 -11.31
C ASP A 452 -11.84 -2.56 -12.72
N GLU A 453 -12.36 -3.48 -13.55
CA GLU A 453 -13.02 -3.28 -14.85
C GLU A 453 -14.23 -4.22 -15.04
N ASP A 454 -14.97 -4.12 -16.16
CA ASP A 454 -16.07 -5.04 -16.52
C ASP A 454 -15.61 -6.52 -16.56
N LYS A 455 -16.36 -7.45 -15.96
CA LYS A 455 -15.95 -8.87 -15.80
C LYS A 455 -16.84 -9.87 -16.52
N GLN A 456 -16.22 -10.89 -17.12
CA GLN A 456 -16.85 -12.01 -17.80
C GLN A 456 -16.38 -13.35 -17.22
N VAL A 457 -17.31 -14.13 -16.66
CA VAL A 457 -17.01 -15.38 -15.95
C VAL A 457 -17.92 -16.52 -16.40
N ARG A 458 -17.37 -17.72 -16.49
CA ARG A 458 -18.08 -18.98 -16.80
C ARG A 458 -17.81 -20.04 -15.74
N ALA A 459 -18.85 -20.65 -15.18
CA ALA A 459 -18.74 -21.87 -14.38
C ALA A 459 -18.85 -23.11 -15.28
N VAL A 460 -17.97 -24.09 -15.09
CA VAL A 460 -17.92 -25.34 -15.89
C VAL A 460 -18.16 -26.55 -14.98
N PHE A 461 -19.04 -27.47 -15.39
CA PHE A 461 -19.39 -28.71 -14.68
C PHE A 461 -19.18 -29.96 -15.57
N VAL A 462 -18.85 -31.11 -14.98
CA VAL A 462 -18.63 -32.40 -15.67
C VAL A 462 -19.20 -33.61 -14.90
N GLU A 463 -19.65 -34.67 -15.58
CA GLU A 463 -20.37 -35.83 -14.99
C GLU A 463 -19.48 -36.70 -14.05
N GLU A 464 -20.06 -37.33 -13.01
CA GLU A 464 -19.36 -37.99 -11.88
C GLU A 464 -19.66 -39.51 -11.74
N GLU A 465 -18.72 -40.30 -11.21
CA GLU A 465 -18.86 -41.75 -10.91
C GLU A 465 -18.65 -42.04 -9.40
N GLN A 466 -19.43 -42.95 -8.78
CA GLN A 466 -19.72 -42.97 -7.31
C GLN A 466 -19.16 -44.17 -6.49
N ASP A 467 -18.95 -43.97 -5.17
CA ASP A 467 -18.85 -44.93 -4.03
C ASP A 467 -19.34 -44.20 -2.71
N GLU A 468 -19.74 -44.88 -1.60
CA GLU A 468 -20.65 -44.35 -0.52
C GLU A 468 -20.16 -44.46 0.99
N ASP A 469 -20.71 -43.63 1.95
CA ASP A 469 -21.20 -43.95 3.36
C ASP A 469 -20.97 -42.94 4.59
N GLU A 470 -22.08 -42.37 5.15
CA GLU A 470 -22.61 -42.10 6.57
C GLU A 470 -22.04 -41.16 7.74
N ASP A 471 -22.72 -39.99 7.98
CA ASP A 471 -23.44 -39.24 9.13
C ASP A 471 -23.39 -39.43 10.72
N GLU A 472 -23.79 -38.41 11.57
CA GLU A 472 -24.27 -38.43 13.04
C GLU A 472 -25.02 -37.10 13.58
N GLU A 473 -25.42 -36.93 14.91
CA GLU A 473 -26.33 -35.89 15.58
C GLU A 473 -25.92 -35.60 17.12
N VAL A 474 -26.34 -34.71 18.10
CA VAL A 474 -27.53 -33.85 18.58
C VAL A 474 -27.16 -32.63 19.57
N GLN A 475 -28.00 -32.14 20.54
CA GLN A 475 -28.02 -30.77 21.24
C GLN A 475 -28.27 -30.62 22.83
N GLU A 476 -28.60 -29.40 23.40
CA GLU A 476 -28.28 -28.80 24.78
C GLU A 476 -29.41 -28.49 25.89
N GLU A 477 -29.15 -27.66 26.97
CA GLU A 477 -29.99 -27.35 28.22
C GLU A 477 -29.73 -25.93 28.95
N GLU A 478 -30.33 -25.56 30.14
CA GLU A 478 -30.42 -24.19 30.84
C GLU A 478 -29.60 -23.99 32.20
N GLU A 479 -29.67 -22.98 33.14
CA GLU A 479 -30.69 -22.14 33.90
C GLU A 479 -30.10 -20.79 34.55
N GLN A 480 -30.74 -20.06 35.52
CA GLN A 480 -30.55 -18.57 35.84
C GLN A 480 -30.43 -18.09 37.36
N GLU A 481 -30.31 -16.76 37.68
CA GLU A 481 -30.06 -16.11 39.05
C GLU A 481 -30.60 -14.62 39.29
N GLU A 482 -30.41 -13.97 40.48
CA GLU A 482 -30.96 -12.63 40.92
C GLU A 482 -29.96 -11.71 41.74
N VAL A 483 -30.24 -10.41 42.04
CA VAL A 483 -29.26 -9.39 42.61
C VAL A 483 -29.62 -8.79 44.00
N LYS A 484 -28.61 -8.28 44.76
CA LYS A 484 -28.70 -7.90 46.20
C LYS A 484 -27.75 -6.75 46.64
N GLU A 485 -27.97 -6.15 47.82
CA GLU A 485 -27.05 -5.12 48.41
C GLU A 485 -25.61 -5.64 48.64
N THR A 486 -24.61 -4.79 48.39
CA THR A 486 -23.20 -5.17 48.22
C THR A 486 -22.28 -4.69 49.36
N THR A 487 -21.34 -5.55 49.77
CA THR A 487 -20.15 -5.15 50.57
C THR A 487 -19.14 -4.42 49.66
N LYS A 488 -18.12 -3.73 50.19
CA LYS A 488 -17.03 -3.15 49.35
C LYS A 488 -15.63 -3.55 49.80
N TYR A 489 -14.78 -3.86 48.83
CA TYR A 489 -13.40 -4.29 48.96
C TYR A 489 -12.42 -3.31 48.29
N ARG A 490 -11.12 -3.62 48.28
CA ARG A 490 -10.07 -2.75 47.72
C ARG A 490 -9.08 -3.54 46.89
N LEU A 491 -8.61 -2.93 45.81
CA LEU A 491 -7.61 -3.50 44.91
C LEU A 491 -6.41 -2.56 44.84
N ASN A 492 -5.22 -3.07 45.18
CA ASN A 492 -3.95 -2.38 44.96
C ASN A 492 -3.25 -3.02 43.75
N VAL A 493 -2.75 -2.20 42.84
CA VAL A 493 -2.12 -2.65 41.60
C VAL A 493 -0.70 -2.07 41.51
N GLY A 494 0.28 -2.92 41.21
CA GLY A 494 1.69 -2.57 41.04
C GLY A 494 2.32 -3.17 39.79
N LYS A 495 3.53 -2.75 39.43
CA LYS A 495 4.33 -3.35 38.36
C LYS A 495 5.81 -3.39 38.67
N SER A 496 6.48 -4.37 38.07
CA SER A 496 7.95 -4.53 38.03
C SER A 496 8.39 -4.84 36.60
N GLY A 497 9.46 -4.18 36.13
CA GLY A 497 9.86 -4.18 34.71
C GLY A 497 9.28 -3.00 33.91
N LYS A 498 9.37 -3.04 32.56
CA LYS A 498 8.81 -2.00 31.68
C LYS A 498 7.51 -2.46 31.00
N GLY A 499 6.43 -1.74 31.30
CA GLY A 499 5.09 -1.94 30.76
C GLY A 499 4.10 -1.00 31.45
N THR A 500 2.83 -1.07 31.09
CA THR A 500 1.71 -0.34 31.70
C THR A 500 0.67 -1.32 32.25
N ILE A 501 -0.27 -0.82 33.06
CA ILE A 501 -1.45 -1.59 33.48
C ILE A 501 -2.68 -0.72 33.28
N LYS A 502 -3.65 -1.22 32.53
CA LYS A 502 -5.02 -0.68 32.42
C LYS A 502 -5.91 -1.42 33.42
N GLN A 503 -6.88 -0.74 34.01
CA GLN A 503 -7.94 -1.34 34.82
C GLN A 503 -9.28 -1.10 34.11
N SER A 504 -10.12 -2.13 33.93
CA SER A 504 -11.44 -1.95 33.27
C SER A 504 -12.43 -1.13 34.10
N ARG A 505 -12.17 -0.92 35.40
CA ARG A 505 -12.92 -0.02 36.27
C ARG A 505 -11.97 0.88 37.04
N SER A 506 -12.26 2.19 37.03
CA SER A 506 -11.42 3.20 37.68
C SER A 506 -11.62 3.24 39.21
N GLY A 507 -10.58 3.65 39.92
CA GLY A 507 -10.55 3.69 41.39
C GLY A 507 -9.89 2.47 42.05
N SER A 508 -9.96 2.41 43.37
CA SER A 508 -9.27 1.41 44.20
C SER A 508 -10.17 0.71 45.21
N SER A 509 -11.49 0.88 45.09
CA SER A 509 -12.48 0.21 45.94
C SER A 509 -13.74 -0.13 45.15
N PHE A 510 -14.16 -1.39 45.23
CA PHE A 510 -15.17 -2.01 44.36
C PHE A 510 -16.15 -2.82 45.20
N GLU A 511 -17.31 -3.16 44.64
CA GLU A 511 -18.37 -3.90 45.34
C GLU A 511 -18.13 -5.41 45.36
N ASP A 512 -18.76 -6.11 46.30
CA ASP A 512 -18.67 -7.57 46.44
C ASP A 512 -19.09 -8.27 45.16
N GLY A 513 -18.26 -9.21 44.70
CA GLY A 513 -18.44 -9.89 43.43
C GLY A 513 -18.11 -9.05 42.19
N THR A 514 -17.77 -7.76 42.30
CA THR A 514 -17.37 -6.93 41.14
C THR A 514 -16.19 -7.56 40.43
N LEU A 515 -16.30 -7.73 39.12
CA LEU A 515 -15.20 -8.11 38.26
C LEU A 515 -14.38 -6.87 37.89
N VAL A 516 -13.07 -6.92 38.15
CA VAL A 516 -12.12 -5.87 37.74
C VAL A 516 -11.02 -6.52 36.92
N THR A 517 -11.02 -6.26 35.62
CA THR A 517 -9.99 -6.75 34.68
C THR A 517 -8.76 -5.87 34.79
N LEU A 518 -7.61 -6.50 34.94
CA LEU A 518 -6.30 -5.89 34.85
C LEU A 518 -5.64 -6.34 33.54
N THR A 519 -5.24 -5.40 32.70
CA THR A 519 -4.55 -5.67 31.42
C THR A 519 -3.13 -5.15 31.50
N ALA A 520 -2.13 -6.00 31.30
CA ALA A 520 -0.71 -5.67 31.36
C ALA A 520 -0.09 -5.58 29.96
N THR A 521 0.19 -4.36 29.50
CA THR A 521 0.82 -4.10 28.19
C THR A 521 2.33 -3.93 28.37
N PRO A 522 3.18 -4.82 27.83
CA PRO A 522 4.64 -4.64 27.88
C PRO A 522 5.10 -3.41 27.08
N SER A 523 6.28 -2.89 27.42
CA SER A 523 6.98 -1.95 26.54
C SER A 523 7.79 -2.69 25.48
N ASN A 524 8.12 -2.04 24.36
CA ASN A 524 8.96 -2.64 23.31
C ASN A 524 10.27 -3.25 23.91
N GLY A 525 10.62 -4.46 23.48
CA GLY A 525 11.73 -5.25 24.03
C GLY A 525 11.44 -5.99 25.34
N TYR A 526 10.20 -5.97 25.85
CA TYR A 526 9.78 -6.68 27.06
C TYR A 526 8.61 -7.62 26.79
N VAL A 527 8.56 -8.73 27.50
CA VAL A 527 7.44 -9.68 27.54
C VAL A 527 6.72 -9.60 28.89
N PHE A 528 5.45 -9.99 28.92
CA PHE A 528 4.73 -10.18 30.17
C PHE A 528 5.02 -11.58 30.73
N ALA A 529 5.53 -11.65 31.95
CA ALA A 529 5.93 -12.91 32.59
C ALA A 529 4.88 -13.45 33.57
N GLY A 530 3.93 -12.61 34.02
CA GLY A 530 2.81 -13.04 34.85
C GLY A 530 2.40 -12.07 35.95
N TRP A 531 1.13 -12.12 36.31
CA TRP A 531 0.57 -11.51 37.51
C TRP A 531 1.03 -12.27 38.75
N HIS A 532 1.34 -11.54 39.82
CA HIS A 532 1.81 -12.08 41.09
C HIS A 532 1.17 -11.34 42.28
N GLY A 533 1.05 -12.02 43.42
CA GLY A 533 0.45 -11.48 44.65
C GLY A 533 -0.76 -12.28 45.07
N ASP A 534 -1.83 -11.60 45.48
CA ASP A 534 -3.10 -12.23 45.88
C ASP A 534 -3.86 -12.84 44.67
N VAL A 535 -3.46 -12.46 43.45
CA VAL A 535 -3.81 -13.15 42.20
C VAL A 535 -2.52 -13.50 41.47
N THR A 536 -2.42 -14.74 40.98
CA THR A 536 -1.29 -15.23 40.17
C THR A 536 -1.83 -15.83 38.89
N HIS A 537 -1.42 -15.31 37.73
CA HIS A 537 -1.97 -15.68 36.42
C HIS A 537 -0.97 -15.37 35.29
N SER A 538 -0.92 -16.18 34.24
CA SER A 538 0.05 -16.03 33.14
C SER A 538 -0.44 -15.20 31.96
N SER A 539 -1.76 -15.05 31.75
CA SER A 539 -2.28 -14.16 30.69
C SER A 539 -2.04 -12.68 31.04
N ARG A 540 -1.81 -11.86 30.01
CA ARG A 540 -1.74 -10.39 30.10
C ARG A 540 -2.99 -9.80 30.73
N THR A 541 -4.15 -10.41 30.48
CA THR A 541 -5.43 -10.10 31.13
C THR A 541 -5.62 -10.98 32.38
N VAL A 542 -6.15 -10.39 33.45
CA VAL A 542 -6.71 -11.17 34.57
C VAL A 542 -7.90 -10.46 35.21
N THR A 543 -9.00 -11.18 35.36
CA THR A 543 -10.23 -10.67 35.96
C THR A 543 -10.29 -11.01 37.45
N VAL A 544 -10.17 -9.98 38.30
CA VAL A 544 -10.23 -10.11 39.75
C VAL A 544 -11.67 -10.00 40.23
N LYS A 545 -12.25 -11.09 40.73
CA LYS A 545 -13.57 -11.05 41.40
C LYS A 545 -13.39 -10.55 42.84
N MET A 546 -13.82 -9.32 43.09
CA MET A 546 -13.61 -8.59 44.34
C MET A 546 -14.49 -9.13 45.48
N ASN A 547 -14.01 -10.18 46.17
CA ASN A 547 -14.63 -10.78 47.37
C ASN A 547 -13.80 -10.56 48.66
N SER A 548 -12.65 -9.91 48.53
CA SER A 548 -11.68 -9.63 49.59
C SER A 548 -10.78 -8.46 49.17
N HIS A 549 -9.93 -7.97 50.07
CA HIS A 549 -8.90 -7.00 49.67
C HIS A 549 -7.78 -7.70 48.90
N TYR A 550 -7.44 -7.19 47.72
CA TYR A 550 -6.46 -7.78 46.80
C TYR A 550 -5.27 -6.83 46.56
N SER A 551 -4.08 -7.41 46.40
CA SER A 551 -2.85 -6.76 45.97
C SER A 551 -2.21 -7.57 44.85
N VAL A 552 -2.13 -6.99 43.64
CA VAL A 552 -1.70 -7.68 42.41
C VAL A 552 -0.59 -6.88 41.72
N ASN A 553 0.44 -7.57 41.22
CA ASN A 553 1.64 -6.98 40.62
C ASN A 553 1.93 -7.61 39.25
N ALA A 554 2.06 -6.79 38.20
CA ALA A 554 2.54 -7.25 36.90
C ALA A 554 4.06 -7.45 36.90
N VAL A 555 4.54 -8.56 36.33
CA VAL A 555 5.96 -8.78 36.04
C VAL A 555 6.19 -8.68 34.54
N PHE A 556 7.05 -7.76 34.13
CA PHE A 556 7.56 -7.62 32.77
C PHE A 556 9.05 -7.96 32.76
N GLU A 557 9.46 -8.89 31.91
CA GLU A 557 10.85 -9.32 31.75
C GLU A 557 11.37 -8.90 30.38
N GLU A 558 12.68 -8.75 30.21
CA GLU A 558 13.26 -8.43 28.89
C GLU A 558 13.04 -9.61 27.96
N ALA A 559 12.61 -9.33 26.72
CA ALA A 559 12.34 -10.38 25.73
C ALA A 559 13.64 -11.19 25.52
N ALA A 560 13.56 -12.50 25.71
CA ALA A 560 14.71 -13.37 25.51
C ALA A 560 15.11 -13.31 24.02
N GLN A 561 16.30 -12.76 23.75
CA GLN A 561 16.87 -12.83 22.41
C GLN A 561 17.01 -14.30 22.03
N GLU A 562 16.40 -14.69 20.90
CA GLU A 562 16.61 -16.01 20.34
C GLU A 562 18.12 -16.20 20.06
N PRO A 563 18.65 -17.43 20.18
CA PRO A 563 20.03 -17.69 19.82
C PRO A 563 20.23 -17.28 18.36
N GLU A 564 21.24 -16.45 18.08
CA GLU A 564 21.54 -15.99 16.70
C GLU A 564 21.54 -17.20 15.75
N PRO A 565 20.75 -17.16 14.65
CA PRO A 565 20.72 -18.27 13.70
C PRO A 565 22.14 -18.52 13.17
N GLU A 566 22.46 -19.79 12.88
CA GLU A 566 23.75 -20.14 12.28
C GLU A 566 24.01 -19.21 11.08
N PRO A 567 25.24 -18.68 10.90
CA PRO A 567 25.50 -17.61 9.95
C PRO A 567 25.15 -18.08 8.53
N GLU A 568 24.01 -17.58 8.06
CA GLU A 568 23.44 -17.90 6.75
C GLU A 568 24.45 -17.56 5.64
N PRO A 569 24.42 -18.31 4.51
CA PRO A 569 25.31 -18.04 3.40
C PRO A 569 25.21 -16.59 2.93
N GLN A 570 26.31 -16.09 2.35
CA GLN A 570 26.29 -14.80 1.65
C GLN A 570 25.15 -14.78 0.62
N PRO A 571 24.50 -13.62 0.39
CA PRO A 571 23.32 -13.54 -0.47
C PRO A 571 23.62 -14.17 -1.83
N GLU A 572 22.86 -15.22 -2.17
CA GLU A 572 22.98 -15.87 -3.47
C GLU A 572 22.56 -14.89 -4.57
N PRO A 573 23.28 -14.86 -5.72
CA PRO A 573 22.97 -13.95 -6.80
C PRO A 573 21.67 -14.37 -7.49
N GLU A 574 20.84 -13.38 -7.84
CA GLU A 574 19.72 -13.58 -8.76
C GLU A 574 20.26 -14.05 -10.13
N PRO A 575 19.55 -14.95 -10.83
CA PRO A 575 20.08 -15.60 -12.02
C PRO A 575 20.10 -14.64 -13.22
N GLU A 576 21.30 -14.35 -13.76
CA GLU A 576 21.50 -13.57 -14.99
C GLU A 576 20.56 -14.01 -16.13
N MET A 577 19.85 -13.06 -16.75
CA MET A 577 18.94 -13.29 -17.87
C MET A 577 19.47 -12.67 -19.16
N TYR A 578 19.24 -13.35 -20.30
CA TYR A 578 19.72 -12.92 -21.62
C TYR A 578 18.66 -13.06 -22.72
N THR A 579 18.58 -12.04 -23.58
CA THR A 579 17.60 -11.91 -24.67
C THR A 579 18.17 -12.28 -26.05
N LEU A 580 17.31 -12.80 -26.93
CA LEU A 580 17.64 -13.09 -28.33
C LEU A 580 16.79 -12.25 -29.30
N SER A 581 17.43 -11.29 -29.96
CA SER A 581 16.84 -10.48 -31.02
C SER A 581 16.96 -11.18 -32.38
N THR A 582 15.90 -11.17 -33.18
CA THR A 582 15.88 -11.80 -34.50
C THR A 582 15.51 -10.80 -35.62
N SER A 583 15.91 -11.13 -36.85
CA SER A 583 15.71 -10.29 -38.04
C SER A 583 15.77 -11.15 -39.30
N THR A 584 15.37 -10.60 -40.45
CA THR A 584 15.42 -11.30 -41.75
C THR A 584 15.99 -10.43 -42.87
N ASN A 585 16.57 -11.09 -43.87
CA ASN A 585 17.07 -10.48 -45.09
C ASN A 585 16.55 -11.32 -46.27
N GLY A 586 15.56 -10.80 -47.00
CA GLY A 586 14.67 -11.60 -47.85
C GLY A 586 13.34 -11.94 -47.15
N GLN A 587 12.44 -12.65 -47.84
CA GLN A 587 11.09 -12.92 -47.32
C GLN A 587 11.01 -14.25 -46.53
N GLY A 588 10.53 -14.15 -45.31
CA GLY A 588 10.43 -15.24 -44.33
C GLY A 588 10.41 -14.68 -42.91
N TYR A 589 10.39 -15.56 -41.90
CA TYR A 589 10.46 -15.19 -40.48
C TYR A 589 11.35 -16.15 -39.68
N VAL A 590 11.66 -15.77 -38.44
CA VAL A 590 12.39 -16.62 -37.48
C VAL A 590 11.43 -17.02 -36.37
N LYS A 591 11.26 -18.33 -36.18
CA LYS A 591 10.59 -18.90 -35.01
C LYS A 591 11.64 -19.20 -33.93
N VAL A 592 11.41 -18.72 -32.71
CA VAL A 592 12.28 -18.98 -31.53
C VAL A 592 11.54 -19.86 -30.52
N SER A 593 12.29 -20.57 -29.65
CA SER A 593 11.70 -21.41 -28.58
C SER A 593 11.35 -20.64 -27.30
N LYS A 594 12.13 -19.60 -26.98
CA LYS A 594 11.95 -18.60 -25.93
C LYS A 594 12.62 -17.30 -26.43
N GLN A 595 12.23 -16.14 -25.91
CA GLN A 595 12.85 -14.85 -26.26
C GLN A 595 13.90 -14.39 -25.22
N THR A 596 13.71 -14.78 -23.96
CA THR A 596 14.62 -14.52 -22.82
C THR A 596 14.85 -15.82 -22.05
N VAL A 597 16.08 -16.06 -21.56
CA VAL A 597 16.48 -17.25 -20.79
C VAL A 597 17.59 -16.96 -19.80
N GLN A 598 17.81 -17.84 -18.82
CA GLN A 598 18.92 -17.74 -17.87
C GLN A 598 20.28 -17.99 -18.54
N ALA A 599 21.36 -17.47 -17.95
CA ALA A 599 22.74 -17.71 -18.36
C ALA A 599 23.06 -19.22 -18.44
N GLY A 600 23.48 -19.66 -19.63
CA GLY A 600 23.77 -21.07 -19.91
C GLY A 600 22.59 -21.89 -20.46
N GLU A 601 21.34 -21.41 -20.40
CA GLU A 601 20.25 -22.01 -21.18
C GLU A 601 20.52 -21.84 -22.69
N SER A 602 19.83 -22.64 -23.52
CA SER A 602 20.01 -22.61 -24.98
C SER A 602 18.68 -22.42 -25.71
N ILE A 603 18.61 -21.38 -26.54
CA ILE A 603 17.44 -21.08 -27.38
C ILE A 603 17.58 -21.81 -28.71
N SER A 604 16.49 -22.44 -29.17
CA SER A 604 16.38 -23.03 -30.51
C SER A 604 15.70 -22.05 -31.46
N ILE A 605 16.23 -21.94 -32.67
CA ILE A 605 15.71 -21.06 -33.73
C ILE A 605 15.47 -21.82 -35.03
N GLN A 606 14.44 -21.41 -35.77
CA GLN A 606 14.09 -21.95 -37.08
C GLN A 606 13.75 -20.80 -38.04
N ALA A 607 14.46 -20.72 -39.16
CA ALA A 607 14.11 -19.88 -40.29
C ALA A 607 13.00 -20.55 -41.10
N VAL A 608 11.91 -19.82 -41.34
CA VAL A 608 10.77 -20.25 -42.14
C VAL A 608 10.67 -19.32 -43.36
N PRO A 609 11.02 -19.80 -44.58
CA PRO A 609 10.91 -19.00 -45.79
C PRO A 609 9.45 -18.65 -46.13
N ALA A 610 9.26 -17.54 -46.85
CA ALA A 610 7.99 -17.27 -47.52
C ALA A 610 7.83 -18.12 -48.81
N GLU A 611 6.63 -18.14 -49.38
CA GLU A 611 6.36 -18.82 -50.64
C GLU A 611 7.25 -18.27 -51.78
N GLY A 612 7.91 -19.17 -52.51
CA GLY A 612 8.89 -18.80 -53.56
C GLY A 612 10.24 -18.31 -53.04
N TRP A 613 10.55 -18.50 -51.75
CA TRP A 613 11.87 -18.19 -51.16
C TRP A 613 12.47 -19.42 -50.48
N THR A 614 13.80 -19.47 -50.43
CA THR A 614 14.56 -20.55 -49.79
C THR A 614 15.56 -20.00 -48.78
N PHE A 615 15.81 -20.71 -47.69
CA PHE A 615 16.76 -20.29 -46.66
C PHE A 615 18.20 -20.57 -47.10
N VAL A 616 19.08 -19.58 -46.95
CA VAL A 616 20.48 -19.65 -47.38
C VAL A 616 21.42 -19.87 -46.19
N ARG A 617 21.35 -19.00 -45.17
CA ARG A 617 22.27 -19.00 -44.01
C ARG A 617 21.82 -18.06 -42.90
N TRP A 618 22.38 -18.27 -41.72
CA TRP A 618 22.34 -17.31 -40.61
C TRP A 618 23.46 -16.27 -40.71
N GLU A 619 23.21 -15.08 -40.15
CA GLU A 619 24.18 -14.03 -39.84
C GLU A 619 23.99 -13.52 -38.39
N GLY A 620 24.93 -12.71 -37.90
CA GLY A 620 24.99 -12.25 -36.51
C GLY A 620 25.72 -13.25 -35.60
N ASP A 621 25.19 -13.48 -34.40
CA ASP A 621 25.61 -14.56 -33.50
C ASP A 621 25.24 -15.96 -34.05
N GLY A 622 24.37 -16.02 -35.06
CA GLY A 622 23.96 -17.24 -35.74
C GLY A 622 24.89 -17.59 -36.90
N SER A 623 25.19 -18.87 -37.08
CA SER A 623 26.04 -19.34 -38.19
C SER A 623 25.58 -20.68 -38.77
N GLY A 624 25.97 -20.93 -40.02
CA GLY A 624 25.64 -22.14 -40.78
C GLY A 624 24.45 -21.98 -41.73
N SER A 625 24.26 -23.01 -42.57
CA SER A 625 23.23 -23.08 -43.63
C SER A 625 22.11 -24.08 -43.31
N SER A 626 21.93 -24.45 -42.04
CA SER A 626 20.79 -25.27 -41.59
C SER A 626 19.65 -24.36 -41.16
N ALA A 627 18.45 -24.60 -41.70
CA ALA A 627 17.27 -23.79 -41.41
C ALA A 627 16.83 -23.84 -39.94
N SER A 628 17.25 -24.85 -39.18
CA SER A 628 17.12 -24.89 -37.71
C SER A 628 18.50 -25.01 -37.06
N THR A 629 18.68 -24.32 -35.93
CA THR A 629 19.89 -24.42 -35.09
C THR A 629 19.57 -24.02 -33.64
N SER A 630 20.51 -24.20 -32.72
CA SER A 630 20.38 -23.84 -31.30
C SER A 630 21.63 -23.14 -30.79
N MET A 631 21.47 -22.15 -29.91
CA MET A 631 22.59 -21.41 -29.33
C MET A 631 22.44 -21.21 -27.82
N THR A 632 23.55 -21.37 -27.11
CA THR A 632 23.66 -21.10 -25.67
C THR A 632 23.78 -19.61 -25.41
N MET A 633 23.01 -19.11 -24.45
CA MET A 633 22.95 -17.70 -24.10
C MET A 633 23.97 -17.38 -23.00
N ASN A 634 24.84 -16.42 -23.27
CA ASN A 634 25.95 -15.98 -22.41
C ASN A 634 26.27 -14.48 -22.58
N ARG A 635 25.23 -13.76 -22.99
CA ARG A 635 25.04 -12.33 -23.28
C ARG A 635 23.75 -12.22 -24.11
N ASN A 636 23.21 -11.03 -24.25
CA ASN A 636 22.20 -10.75 -25.29
C ASN A 636 22.79 -11.03 -26.69
N LYS A 637 21.97 -11.56 -27.61
CA LYS A 637 22.41 -11.98 -28.96
C LYS A 637 21.50 -11.45 -30.05
N GLN A 638 22.05 -11.33 -31.26
CA GLN A 638 21.28 -10.98 -32.45
C GLN A 638 21.51 -11.96 -33.60
N VAL A 639 20.44 -12.39 -34.26
CA VAL A 639 20.52 -13.21 -35.48
C VAL A 639 19.75 -12.61 -36.65
N THR A 640 20.23 -12.86 -37.86
CA THR A 640 19.52 -12.58 -39.11
C THR A 640 19.39 -13.85 -39.94
N ALA A 641 18.17 -14.20 -40.38
CA ALA A 641 17.96 -15.26 -41.36
C ALA A 641 18.03 -14.67 -42.78
N VAL A 642 18.91 -15.21 -43.62
CA VAL A 642 19.05 -14.80 -45.03
C VAL A 642 18.29 -15.78 -45.94
N PHE A 643 17.41 -15.25 -46.78
CA PHE A 643 16.63 -15.98 -47.77
C PHE A 643 16.93 -15.47 -49.19
N GLU A 644 16.90 -16.34 -50.19
CA GLU A 644 16.95 -15.98 -51.61
C GLU A 644 15.67 -16.43 -52.32
N GLN A 645 15.18 -15.63 -53.27
CA GLN A 645 14.02 -15.99 -54.08
C GLN A 645 14.36 -17.13 -55.05
N GLU A 646 13.51 -18.15 -55.09
CA GLU A 646 13.65 -19.27 -56.03
C GLU A 646 13.43 -18.79 -57.47
N LYS A 647 14.29 -19.22 -58.39
CA LYS A 647 14.20 -18.83 -59.80
C LYS A 647 13.36 -19.86 -60.54
N GLU A 648 12.22 -19.44 -61.08
CA GLU A 648 11.38 -20.29 -61.93
C GLU A 648 12.21 -20.90 -63.06
N SER A 649 12.27 -22.24 -63.11
CA SER A 649 12.85 -22.94 -64.24
C SER A 649 11.84 -22.93 -65.40
N SER A 650 12.14 -22.17 -66.45
CA SER A 650 11.31 -22.13 -67.67
C SER A 650 11.36 -23.47 -68.42
N SER A 651 10.48 -24.39 -68.04
CA SER A 651 10.23 -25.64 -68.77
C SER A 651 9.08 -25.45 -69.76
N GLU A 652 9.41 -25.02 -70.98
CA GLU A 652 8.58 -25.28 -72.16
C GLU A 652 9.29 -26.32 -73.05
N GLU A 653 8.51 -27.16 -73.71
CA GLU A 653 8.95 -28.37 -74.44
C GLU A 653 8.97 -28.15 -75.96
N GLU A 654 9.63 -29.08 -76.68
CA GLU A 654 9.75 -29.26 -78.15
C GLU A 654 10.56 -28.21 -78.97
#